data_AF-A0A2W7AL47-F1
#
_entry.id   AF-A0A2W7AL47-F1
#
_cell.length_a   1.000
_cell.length_b   1.000
_cell.length_c   1.000
_cell.angle_alpha   90.00
_cell.angle_beta   90.00
_cell.angle_gamma   90.00
#
_symmetry.space_group_name_H-M   'P 1'
#
loop_
_entity.id
_entity.type
_entity.pdbx_description
1 polymer ?
#
loop_
_entity_poly.entity_id
_entity_poly.type
_entity_poly.pdbx_seq_one_letter_code
_entity_poly.pdbx_strand_id
1 'polypeptide(L)'
;MDSPEATIYCPNALCQAPNVESDRYCLQCGTFLPKHYLWAIAERSLPQSPGELLAGRYICKQGQIFLDTKPGLLPDSLEDLPPEVVCYQRLVSDWLHVPQVYALLPDLQLPGSVIMLLENAPIYPADIQDGESVQSGALMPGLEAVWREASALQQLHWFWQMAQLWEPLNQEGVAASLLSAENLRVEGSLIRLLSLVGDFQPSSCSLVELGAFWRQWQRGAQTAIAPFLGAVCDQMQQGQIGSSESLIELLDQAIAVGSQAQSRAVEFATLTDQGPTRQRNEDACYPASGTTQSVTLTPATKKGISTALMVVCDGIGGHEGGNIASNLAIATVQQRLQTALRSEHFSDPAALILELKRTAIAANDTIVQRNDTEHRQERQRMGTTLVMAVGRNHELYLTHVGDSRAYRITRIGCHQVTLDDDLASREVRMGYGLYRDALQQPSSGSLVQALGMNASMLHPTVQRFVLDEECLFLLCSDGLSDNDLIEEHWQTLLLPVLEGTVDISTAVRQLVAIANQQNGHDNVTVGLLHCRVTLAAPSGAAELHLSESLAELAAAPVGISRIAADSPPATEPHLAEPAYLPAANPSTLKTQLKKQPARSRSSLLPWLLGLLILLAAAGSLLVWLFPSIGSRLFPTIESTAVSPDGTTSPAPSASGFVYPNPIATSPFLTTQSRVLVNRAAVDGAGQTPVVLLPQFPSPPASSQPLSRPIPIPVGTVLEVVAVQVRSDQRWLQLKVCSLPTAVRATDRANASGQPGDTGWIQETAIAPLVTSDISLTPAQLGACTVKRQTPASPIETN
;
A
#
# COMPACT_ATOMS: atom_id res chain seq x y z
N MET A 1 -42.20 9.98 -10.12
CA MET A 1 -41.90 8.66 -10.70
C MET A 1 -40.66 8.24 -9.97
N ASP A 2 -40.84 7.43 -8.93
CA ASP A 2 -39.76 7.07 -8.04
C ASP A 2 -38.84 6.10 -8.79
N SER A 3 -37.59 6.50 -9.01
CA SER A 3 -36.57 5.60 -9.53
C SER A 3 -36.51 4.38 -8.61
N PRO A 4 -36.46 3.14 -9.15
CA PRO A 4 -36.39 1.95 -8.32
C PRO A 4 -35.18 2.08 -7.38
N GLU A 5 -35.45 1.99 -6.09
CA GLU A 5 -34.44 2.09 -5.03
C GLU A 5 -33.38 1.00 -5.23
N ALA A 6 -32.10 1.36 -5.11
CA ALA A 6 -31.03 0.42 -5.37
C ALA A 6 -31.07 -0.74 -4.37
N THR A 7 -30.94 -1.97 -4.86
CA THR A 7 -30.85 -3.16 -4.02
C THR A 7 -29.40 -3.46 -3.68
N ILE A 8 -29.05 -3.45 -2.39
CA ILE A 8 -27.73 -3.83 -1.87
C ILE A 8 -27.82 -5.23 -1.24
N TYR A 9 -26.97 -6.13 -1.69
CA TYR A 9 -26.88 -7.49 -1.15
C TYR A 9 -26.00 -7.52 0.09
N CYS A 10 -26.51 -8.14 1.16
CA CYS A 10 -25.80 -8.28 2.42
C CYS A 10 -24.41 -8.93 2.22
N PRO A 11 -23.32 -8.34 2.77
CA PRO A 11 -21.98 -8.88 2.57
C PRO A 11 -21.75 -10.19 3.33
N ASN A 12 -22.57 -10.52 4.32
CA ASN A 12 -22.52 -11.80 4.99
C ASN A 12 -22.84 -12.92 4.00
N ALA A 13 -21.83 -13.75 3.71
CA ALA A 13 -21.89 -14.84 2.74
C ALA A 13 -22.99 -15.89 3.03
N LEU A 14 -23.43 -16.00 4.29
CA LEU A 14 -24.53 -16.91 4.68
C LEU A 14 -25.91 -16.26 4.56
N CYS A 15 -25.99 -14.93 4.49
CA CYS A 15 -27.24 -14.19 4.43
C CYS A 15 -27.57 -13.76 2.99
N GLN A 16 -26.71 -12.93 2.38
CA GLN A 16 -26.89 -12.37 1.04
C GLN A 16 -28.30 -11.80 0.75
N ALA A 17 -29.05 -11.42 1.78
CA ALA A 17 -30.39 -10.86 1.63
C ALA A 17 -30.32 -9.52 0.88
N PRO A 18 -31.31 -9.22 0.01
CA PRO A 18 -31.44 -7.91 -0.60
C PRO A 18 -31.93 -6.90 0.43
N ASN A 19 -31.33 -5.71 0.44
CA ASN A 19 -31.69 -4.58 1.29
C ASN A 19 -31.82 -3.34 0.42
N VAL A 20 -32.56 -2.33 0.90
CA VAL A 20 -32.62 -1.05 0.19
C VAL A 20 -31.41 -0.18 0.56
N GLU A 21 -31.06 0.75 -0.30
CA GLU A 21 -29.90 1.64 -0.10
C GLU A 21 -29.98 2.49 1.18
N SER A 22 -31.18 2.80 1.68
CA SER A 22 -31.35 3.50 2.96
C SER A 22 -31.00 2.65 4.18
N ASP A 23 -30.97 1.31 4.04
CA ASP A 23 -30.66 0.43 5.15
C ASP A 23 -29.17 0.54 5.51
N ARG A 24 -28.87 0.78 6.78
CA ARG A 24 -27.49 0.77 7.30
C ARG A 24 -27.03 -0.64 7.71
N TYR A 25 -27.97 -1.47 8.17
CA TYR A 25 -27.75 -2.84 8.58
C TYR A 25 -28.73 -3.75 7.85
N CYS A 26 -28.29 -4.96 7.52
CA CYS A 26 -29.12 -5.98 6.90
C CYS A 26 -30.31 -6.31 7.80
N LEU A 27 -31.53 -6.14 7.30
CA LEU A 27 -32.74 -6.36 8.10
C LEU A 27 -32.92 -7.82 8.53
N GLN A 28 -32.25 -8.76 7.85
CA GLN A 28 -32.33 -10.18 8.14
C GLN A 28 -31.32 -10.67 9.18
N CYS A 29 -30.09 -10.15 9.17
CA CYS A 29 -29.00 -10.66 10.03
C CYS A 29 -28.25 -9.60 10.83
N GLY A 30 -28.60 -8.32 10.68
CA GLY A 30 -27.96 -7.20 11.39
C GLY A 30 -26.56 -6.85 10.93
N THR A 31 -26.02 -7.51 9.91
CA THR A 31 -24.68 -7.20 9.36
C THR A 31 -24.69 -5.81 8.72
N PHE A 32 -23.68 -4.99 8.98
CA PHE A 32 -23.51 -3.69 8.34
C PHE A 32 -23.49 -3.80 6.81
N LEU A 33 -24.08 -2.81 6.15
CA LEU A 33 -24.17 -2.73 4.70
C LEU A 33 -23.21 -1.63 4.20
N PRO A 34 -21.96 -1.98 3.82
CA PRO A 34 -21.03 -1.02 3.26
C PRO A 34 -21.57 -0.47 1.93
N LYS A 35 -21.53 0.85 1.79
CA LYS A 35 -22.03 1.56 0.61
C LYS A 35 -20.84 2.17 -0.14
N HIS A 36 -20.32 1.45 -1.12
CA HIS A 36 -19.22 1.91 -1.95
C HIS A 36 -19.75 2.71 -3.15
N TYR A 37 -19.74 4.03 -3.04
CA TYR A 37 -19.91 4.91 -4.18
C TYR A 37 -18.59 5.05 -4.93
N LEU A 38 -18.64 4.82 -6.23
CA LEU A 38 -17.49 4.71 -7.10
C LEU A 38 -17.58 5.72 -8.23
N TRP A 39 -16.45 6.34 -8.54
CA TRP A 39 -16.31 7.19 -9.73
C TRP A 39 -15.80 6.36 -10.90
N ALA A 40 -16.55 6.36 -12.01
CA ALA A 40 -16.24 5.54 -13.17
C ALA A 40 -15.51 6.35 -14.26
N ILE A 41 -14.36 5.86 -14.71
CA ILE A 41 -13.59 6.42 -15.82
C ILE A 41 -13.64 5.45 -17.00
N ALA A 42 -13.97 5.96 -18.19
CA ALA A 42 -13.98 5.20 -19.42
C ALA A 42 -13.64 6.10 -20.62
N GLU A 43 -13.11 5.50 -21.69
CA GLU A 43 -12.83 6.21 -22.96
C GLU A 43 -14.09 6.62 -23.71
N ARG A 44 -15.22 5.95 -23.45
CA ARG A 44 -16.52 6.22 -24.08
C ARG A 44 -17.61 6.48 -23.05
N SER A 45 -18.79 6.87 -23.53
CA SER A 45 -19.93 7.16 -22.68
C SER A 45 -20.38 5.93 -21.90
N LEU A 46 -20.35 6.03 -20.58
CA LEU A 46 -20.91 5.07 -19.64
C LEU A 46 -22.45 5.12 -19.64
N PRO A 47 -23.13 4.09 -19.07
CA PRO A 47 -24.53 4.19 -18.69
C PRO A 47 -24.80 5.50 -17.93
N GLN A 48 -25.71 6.33 -18.44
CA GLN A 48 -26.03 7.63 -17.84
C GLN A 48 -27.40 7.65 -17.15
N SER A 49 -28.21 6.62 -17.35
CA SER A 49 -29.56 6.55 -16.80
C SER A 49 -29.52 6.03 -15.36
N PRO A 50 -30.02 6.79 -14.37
CA PRO A 50 -30.13 6.31 -12.99
C PRO A 50 -30.88 4.96 -12.94
N GLY A 51 -30.30 3.99 -12.24
CA GLY A 51 -30.83 2.63 -12.11
C GLY A 51 -30.27 1.61 -13.12
N GLU A 52 -29.55 2.04 -14.15
CA GLU A 52 -28.91 1.12 -15.11
C GLU A 52 -27.71 0.40 -14.48
N LEU A 53 -27.55 -0.90 -14.75
CA LEU A 53 -26.44 -1.70 -14.20
C LEU A 53 -25.25 -1.76 -15.18
N LEU A 54 -24.07 -1.39 -14.68
CA LEU A 54 -22.78 -1.66 -15.29
C LEU A 54 -22.25 -3.02 -14.79
N ALA A 55 -21.84 -3.87 -15.72
CA ALA A 55 -21.35 -5.23 -15.47
C ALA A 55 -22.28 -6.11 -14.59
N GLY A 56 -23.59 -5.82 -14.56
CA GLY A 56 -24.56 -6.56 -13.74
C GLY A 56 -24.34 -6.45 -12.22
N ARG A 57 -23.56 -5.46 -11.77
CA ARG A 57 -23.19 -5.25 -10.36
C ARG A 57 -23.23 -3.80 -9.91
N TYR A 58 -22.76 -2.88 -10.72
CA TYR A 58 -22.60 -1.48 -10.32
C TYR A 58 -23.79 -0.68 -10.84
N ILE A 59 -24.63 -0.15 -9.96
CA ILE A 59 -25.83 0.58 -10.37
C ILE A 59 -25.51 2.07 -10.56
N CYS A 60 -25.86 2.62 -11.72
CA CYS A 60 -25.70 4.04 -12.02
C CYS A 60 -26.60 4.86 -11.09
N LYS A 61 -25.99 5.77 -10.32
CA LYS A 61 -26.71 6.72 -9.46
C LYS A 61 -26.99 7.99 -10.24
N GLN A 62 -25.92 8.62 -10.72
CA GLN A 62 -25.98 9.84 -11.53
C GLN A 62 -24.66 10.04 -12.27
N GLY A 63 -24.72 10.31 -13.57
CA GLY A 63 -23.52 10.60 -14.36
C GLY A 63 -22.51 9.45 -14.31
N GLN A 64 -21.32 9.71 -13.75
CA GLN A 64 -20.24 8.73 -13.59
C GLN A 64 -20.18 8.11 -12.19
N ILE A 65 -21.20 8.35 -11.34
CA ILE A 65 -21.26 7.78 -9.99
C ILE A 65 -22.04 6.48 -10.02
N PHE A 66 -21.40 5.42 -9.53
CA PHE A 66 -21.98 4.08 -9.43
C PHE A 66 -21.96 3.61 -7.97
N LEU A 67 -22.95 2.82 -7.58
CA LEU A 67 -22.99 2.16 -6.28
C LEU A 67 -22.75 0.65 -6.49
N ASP A 68 -21.84 0.06 -5.70
CA ASP A 68 -21.69 -1.39 -5.70
C ASP A 68 -22.89 -2.06 -5.01
N THR A 69 -23.62 -2.91 -5.74
CA THR A 69 -24.74 -3.67 -5.18
C THR A 69 -24.31 -4.93 -4.44
N LYS A 70 -23.05 -5.39 -4.60
CA LYS A 70 -22.55 -6.66 -4.03
C LYS A 70 -21.22 -6.46 -3.29
N PRO A 71 -21.17 -5.61 -2.26
CA PRO A 71 -19.91 -5.24 -1.61
C PRO A 71 -19.21 -6.39 -0.86
N GLY A 72 -19.93 -7.47 -0.53
CA GLY A 72 -19.32 -8.68 0.06
C GLY A 72 -18.62 -9.61 -0.94
N LEU A 73 -18.67 -9.31 -2.25
CA LEU A 73 -17.91 -10.05 -3.26
C LEU A 73 -16.66 -9.25 -3.63
N LEU A 74 -15.55 -9.94 -3.84
CA LEU A 74 -14.34 -9.32 -4.38
C LEU A 74 -14.68 -8.60 -5.70
N PRO A 75 -14.23 -7.34 -5.90
CA PRO A 75 -14.43 -6.65 -7.17
C PRO A 75 -13.72 -7.34 -8.33
N ASP A 76 -14.20 -7.08 -9.54
CA ASP A 76 -13.57 -7.58 -10.75
C ASP A 76 -12.20 -6.91 -10.95
N SER A 77 -11.19 -7.72 -11.26
CA SER A 77 -9.80 -7.31 -11.48
C SER A 77 -9.23 -8.02 -12.71
N LEU A 78 -8.20 -7.44 -13.32
CA LEU A 78 -7.51 -8.00 -14.48
C LEU A 78 -6.22 -8.71 -14.03
N GLU A 79 -5.84 -9.79 -14.71
CA GLU A 79 -4.58 -10.50 -14.40
C GLU A 79 -3.35 -9.60 -14.56
N ASP A 80 -3.36 -8.74 -15.59
CA ASP A 80 -2.33 -7.75 -15.85
C ASP A 80 -2.92 -6.34 -15.69
N LEU A 81 -2.25 -5.52 -14.88
CA LEU A 81 -2.67 -4.15 -14.61
C LEU A 81 -2.20 -3.21 -15.73
N PRO A 82 -3.10 -2.40 -16.33
CA PRO A 82 -2.73 -1.37 -17.28
C PRO A 82 -1.75 -0.35 -16.68
N PRO A 83 -0.86 0.27 -17.48
CA PRO A 83 0.09 1.28 -16.99
C PRO A 83 -0.59 2.44 -16.25
N GLU A 84 -1.78 2.86 -16.68
CA GLU A 84 -2.56 3.95 -16.08
C GLU A 84 -2.96 3.64 -14.63
N VAL A 85 -3.09 2.36 -14.28
CA VAL A 85 -3.43 1.89 -12.93
C VAL A 85 -2.21 1.94 -12.00
N VAL A 86 -1.01 1.76 -12.56
CA VAL A 86 0.23 1.75 -11.76
C VAL A 86 0.49 3.11 -11.11
N CYS A 87 0.14 4.22 -11.78
CA CYS A 87 0.26 5.57 -11.21
C CYS A 87 -0.57 5.71 -9.92
N TYR A 88 -1.82 5.24 -9.91
CA TYR A 88 -2.65 5.23 -8.70
C TYR A 88 -2.02 4.42 -7.57
N GLN A 89 -1.45 3.26 -7.91
CA GLN A 89 -0.81 2.38 -6.93
C GLN A 89 0.45 2.99 -6.31
N ARG A 90 1.25 3.71 -7.09
CA ARG A 90 2.45 4.40 -6.57
C ARG A 90 2.11 5.61 -5.72
N LEU A 91 1.00 6.29 -6.03
CA LEU A 91 0.46 7.42 -5.28
C LEU A 91 -0.44 7.00 -4.10
N VAL A 92 -0.44 5.72 -3.71
CA VAL A 92 -1.25 5.22 -2.58
C VAL A 92 -0.93 5.93 -1.26
N SER A 93 0.28 6.47 -1.10
CA SER A 93 0.65 7.23 0.10
C SER A 93 -0.08 8.58 0.20
N ASP A 94 -0.61 9.08 -0.93
CA ASP A 94 -1.36 10.33 -1.07
C ASP A 94 -2.88 10.08 -1.16
N TRP A 95 -3.35 8.91 -0.71
CA TRP A 95 -4.75 8.47 -0.82
C TRP A 95 -5.80 9.40 -0.20
N LEU A 96 -5.40 10.31 0.71
CA LEU A 96 -6.31 11.34 1.22
C LEU A 96 -6.71 12.33 0.13
N HIS A 97 -5.88 12.49 -0.91
CA HIS A 97 -6.09 13.40 -2.02
C HIS A 97 -6.36 12.66 -3.33
N VAL A 98 -5.78 11.47 -3.50
CA VAL A 98 -5.85 10.65 -4.72
C VAL A 98 -6.82 9.48 -4.51
N PRO A 99 -7.84 9.30 -5.36
CA PRO A 99 -8.74 8.15 -5.26
C PRO A 99 -8.02 6.84 -5.61
N GLN A 100 -8.58 5.70 -5.24
CA GLN A 100 -7.96 4.39 -5.46
C GLN A 100 -8.75 3.54 -6.45
N VAL A 101 -8.06 2.69 -7.20
CA VAL A 101 -8.72 1.77 -8.14
C VAL A 101 -9.39 0.63 -7.37
N TYR A 102 -10.71 0.61 -7.42
CA TYR A 102 -11.60 -0.37 -6.78
C TYR A 102 -11.81 -1.61 -7.65
N ALA A 103 -12.06 -1.40 -8.95
CA ALA A 103 -12.29 -2.46 -9.93
C ALA A 103 -11.84 -2.07 -11.34
N LEU A 104 -11.51 -3.08 -12.14
CA LEU A 104 -11.16 -2.96 -13.55
C LEU A 104 -12.09 -3.84 -14.38
N LEU A 105 -12.93 -3.22 -15.19
CA LEU A 105 -13.91 -3.91 -16.02
C LEU A 105 -13.48 -3.85 -17.50
N PRO A 106 -13.62 -4.93 -18.27
CA PRO A 106 -13.43 -4.86 -19.72
C PRO A 106 -14.54 -4.00 -20.33
N ASP A 107 -14.18 -3.08 -21.23
CA ASP A 107 -15.17 -2.33 -21.99
C ASP A 107 -15.72 -3.22 -23.13
N LEU A 108 -16.95 -3.68 -22.96
CA LEU A 108 -17.61 -4.53 -23.95
C LEU A 108 -17.92 -3.80 -25.27
N GLN A 109 -17.96 -2.46 -25.25
CA GLN A 109 -18.24 -1.65 -26.43
C GLN A 109 -16.97 -1.27 -27.20
N LEU A 110 -15.82 -1.30 -26.55
CA LEU A 110 -14.52 -0.97 -27.14
C LEU A 110 -13.48 -2.04 -26.75
N PRO A 111 -13.33 -3.10 -27.55
CA PRO A 111 -12.41 -4.19 -27.24
C PRO A 111 -10.97 -3.70 -27.03
N GLY A 112 -10.42 -3.98 -25.85
CA GLY A 112 -9.06 -3.59 -25.48
C GLY A 112 -8.98 -2.37 -24.56
N SER A 113 -10.07 -1.62 -24.35
CA SER A 113 -10.13 -0.60 -23.31
C SER A 113 -10.72 -1.16 -22.01
N VAL A 114 -10.49 -0.43 -20.92
CA VAL A 114 -10.94 -0.78 -19.58
C VAL A 114 -11.77 0.36 -19.00
N ILE A 115 -12.77 -0.01 -18.21
CA ILE A 115 -13.51 0.91 -17.35
C ILE A 115 -12.90 0.78 -15.96
N MET A 116 -12.39 1.88 -15.42
CA MET A 116 -11.87 1.94 -14.06
C MET A 116 -12.96 2.44 -13.13
N LEU A 117 -13.19 1.74 -12.02
CA LEU A 117 -14.02 2.22 -10.93
C LEU A 117 -13.11 2.65 -9.79
N LEU A 118 -13.28 3.89 -9.33
CA LEU A 118 -12.46 4.48 -8.29
C LEU A 118 -13.23 4.60 -6.98
N GLU A 119 -12.66 4.06 -5.90
CA GLU A 119 -13.11 4.32 -4.53
C GLU A 119 -12.36 5.49 -3.91
N ASN A 120 -12.86 5.97 -2.77
CA ASN A 120 -12.35 7.17 -2.11
C ASN A 120 -12.33 8.41 -3.04
N ALA A 121 -13.18 8.40 -4.07
CA ALA A 121 -13.48 9.59 -4.85
C ALA A 121 -14.25 10.59 -3.99
N PRO A 122 -14.18 11.91 -4.28
CA PRO A 122 -14.86 12.97 -3.53
C PRO A 122 -16.38 12.95 -3.75
N ILE A 123 -17.01 11.91 -3.21
CA ILE A 123 -18.43 11.62 -3.24
C ILE A 123 -18.89 11.56 -1.79
N TYR A 124 -19.97 12.25 -1.44
CA TYR A 124 -20.51 12.18 -0.09
C TYR A 124 -20.87 10.74 0.27
N PRO A 125 -20.36 10.21 1.40
CA PRO A 125 -20.73 8.89 1.85
C PRO A 125 -22.22 8.84 2.21
N ALA A 126 -22.70 7.63 2.43
CA ALA A 126 -24.08 7.44 2.82
C ALA A 126 -24.38 8.08 4.19
N ASP A 127 -25.63 8.53 4.33
CA ASP A 127 -26.24 8.86 5.62
C ASP A 127 -25.64 10.08 6.35
N ILE A 128 -24.91 10.98 5.67
CA ILE A 128 -24.55 12.29 6.24
C ILE A 128 -25.82 13.14 6.37
N GLN A 129 -26.22 13.40 7.62
CA GLN A 129 -27.29 14.35 7.96
C GLN A 129 -26.71 15.72 8.28
N ASP A 130 -26.05 16.39 7.33
CA ASP A 130 -25.59 17.77 7.54
C ASP A 130 -26.53 18.74 6.81
N GLY A 131 -27.60 19.14 7.51
CA GLY A 131 -28.65 20.02 7.00
C GLY A 131 -29.53 19.39 5.92
N GLU A 132 -30.69 20.00 5.66
CA GLU A 132 -31.78 19.46 4.81
C GLU A 132 -31.44 19.27 3.30
N SER A 133 -30.17 19.25 2.86
CA SER A 133 -29.84 19.38 1.43
C SER A 133 -28.71 18.54 0.83
N VAL A 134 -27.90 17.80 1.60
CA VAL A 134 -26.82 16.98 1.00
C VAL A 134 -27.32 15.57 0.67
N GLN A 135 -27.41 15.26 -0.62
CA GLN A 135 -27.83 13.94 -1.10
C GLN A 135 -26.65 12.96 -1.06
N SER A 136 -26.80 11.83 -0.35
CA SER A 136 -25.83 10.73 -0.38
C SER A 136 -25.51 10.29 -1.81
N GLY A 137 -24.24 9.98 -2.07
CA GLY A 137 -23.81 9.60 -3.42
C GLY A 137 -23.74 10.76 -4.41
N ALA A 138 -23.77 12.02 -3.97
CA ALA A 138 -23.48 13.20 -4.80
C ALA A 138 -21.99 13.58 -4.74
N LEU A 139 -21.49 14.23 -5.79
CA LEU A 139 -20.13 14.79 -5.77
C LEU A 139 -20.02 15.90 -4.73
N MET A 140 -18.88 15.91 -4.03
CA MET A 140 -18.46 17.05 -3.22
C MET A 140 -18.25 18.29 -4.10
N PRO A 141 -18.38 19.50 -3.53
CA PRO A 141 -18.28 20.74 -4.30
C PRO A 141 -16.91 20.88 -4.97
N GLY A 142 -16.91 21.47 -6.17
CA GLY A 142 -15.67 21.94 -6.79
C GLY A 142 -15.08 23.09 -5.99
N LEU A 143 -13.75 23.24 -6.05
CA LEU A 143 -13.02 24.30 -5.32
C LEU A 143 -13.63 25.70 -5.57
N GLU A 144 -13.97 26.01 -6.82
CA GLU A 144 -14.56 27.30 -7.21
C GLU A 144 -15.89 27.60 -6.53
N ALA A 145 -16.70 26.57 -6.27
CA ALA A 145 -18.03 26.73 -5.70
C ALA A 145 -17.96 27.22 -4.25
N VAL A 146 -16.93 26.80 -3.50
CA VAL A 146 -16.75 27.14 -2.08
C VAL A 146 -15.67 28.19 -1.85
N TRP A 147 -14.90 28.54 -2.88
CA TRP A 147 -13.72 29.40 -2.79
C TRP A 147 -13.98 30.73 -2.07
N ARG A 148 -15.04 31.45 -2.44
CA ARG A 148 -15.34 32.79 -1.91
C ARG A 148 -15.80 32.78 -0.45
N GLU A 149 -16.41 31.69 -0.02
CA GLU A 149 -16.97 31.54 1.32
C GLU A 149 -15.93 31.02 2.32
N ALA A 150 -14.89 30.35 1.81
CA ALA A 150 -13.79 29.83 2.60
C ALA A 150 -13.02 30.94 3.34
N SER A 151 -12.55 30.61 4.54
CA SER A 151 -11.69 31.50 5.30
C SER A 151 -10.34 31.70 4.60
N ALA A 152 -9.64 32.76 5.00
CA ALA A 152 -8.31 33.06 4.52
C ALA A 152 -7.34 31.86 4.71
N LEU A 153 -7.37 31.24 5.89
CA LEU A 153 -6.51 30.11 6.18
C LEU A 153 -6.83 28.89 5.30
N GLN A 154 -8.11 28.58 5.08
CA GLN A 154 -8.53 27.47 4.22
C GLN A 154 -8.08 27.68 2.76
N GLN A 155 -8.22 28.90 2.24
CA GLN A 155 -7.74 29.24 0.90
C GLN A 155 -6.23 28.99 0.74
N LEU A 156 -5.42 29.41 1.71
CA LEU A 156 -3.98 29.15 1.72
C LEU A 156 -3.67 27.65 1.86
N HIS A 157 -4.41 26.96 2.73
CA HIS A 157 -4.22 25.55 3.00
C HIS A 157 -4.48 24.68 1.76
N TRP A 158 -5.51 24.98 0.98
CA TRP A 158 -5.77 24.30 -0.28
C TRP A 158 -4.65 24.49 -1.31
N PHE A 159 -4.10 25.70 -1.43
CA PHE A 159 -2.93 25.94 -2.28
C PHE A 159 -1.71 25.16 -1.82
N TRP A 160 -1.48 25.09 -0.51
CA TRP A 160 -0.39 24.34 0.08
C TRP A 160 -0.50 22.83 -0.19
N GLN A 161 -1.71 22.26 -0.09
CA GLN A 161 -1.94 20.85 -0.45
C GLN A 161 -1.67 20.61 -1.94
N MET A 162 -2.16 21.48 -2.83
CA MET A 162 -1.87 21.38 -4.26
C MET A 162 -0.36 21.49 -4.55
N ALA A 163 0.37 22.35 -3.84
CA ALA A 163 1.83 22.46 -3.98
C ALA A 163 2.58 21.19 -3.51
N GLN A 164 2.12 20.55 -2.43
CA GLN A 164 2.69 19.27 -1.97
C GLN A 164 2.42 18.13 -2.93
N LEU A 165 1.23 18.08 -3.52
CA LEU A 165 0.87 17.06 -4.51
C LEU A 165 1.59 17.25 -5.85
N TRP A 166 2.10 18.45 -6.14
CA TRP A 166 2.70 18.77 -7.43
C TRP A 166 3.86 17.83 -7.79
N GLU A 167 4.83 17.66 -6.88
CA GLU A 167 6.02 16.85 -7.16
C GLU A 167 5.71 15.34 -7.31
N PRO A 168 4.95 14.69 -6.39
CA PRO A 168 4.53 13.29 -6.58
C PRO A 168 3.76 13.05 -7.88
N LEU A 169 2.82 13.94 -8.23
CA LEU A 169 2.04 13.80 -9.47
C LEU A 169 2.92 14.00 -10.72
N ASN A 170 3.85 14.95 -10.67
CA ASN A 170 4.78 15.21 -11.77
C ASN A 170 5.75 14.04 -12.00
N GLN A 171 6.22 13.38 -10.94
CA GLN A 171 7.07 12.19 -11.04
C GLN A 171 6.36 11.01 -11.71
N GLU A 172 5.04 10.90 -11.54
CA GLU A 172 4.21 9.87 -12.15
C GLU A 172 3.56 10.32 -13.48
N GLY A 173 3.88 11.51 -13.99
CA GLY A 173 3.40 12.03 -15.27
C GLY A 173 1.89 12.34 -15.31
N VAL A 174 1.34 12.74 -14.17
CA VAL A 174 -0.09 13.05 -13.97
C VAL A 174 -0.31 14.42 -13.30
N ALA A 175 0.64 15.35 -13.45
CA ALA A 175 0.54 16.70 -12.86
C ALA A 175 -0.63 17.51 -13.42
N ALA A 176 -1.07 17.23 -14.65
CA ALA A 176 -2.27 17.81 -15.26
C ALA A 176 -3.54 17.63 -14.40
N SER A 177 -3.55 16.66 -13.48
CA SER A 177 -4.63 16.44 -12.51
C SER A 177 -4.94 17.69 -11.67
N LEU A 178 -3.95 18.54 -11.39
CA LEU A 178 -4.10 19.79 -10.62
C LEU A 178 -4.48 21.00 -11.48
N LEU A 179 -4.50 20.85 -12.81
CA LEU A 179 -4.75 21.95 -13.77
C LEU A 179 -6.19 21.92 -14.33
N SER A 180 -7.09 21.18 -13.68
CA SER A 180 -8.50 21.06 -14.07
C SER A 180 -9.43 21.41 -12.91
N ALA A 181 -10.22 22.47 -13.07
CA ALA A 181 -11.16 22.93 -12.04
C ALA A 181 -12.27 21.90 -11.77
N GLU A 182 -12.65 21.11 -12.79
CA GLU A 182 -13.65 20.03 -12.64
C GLU A 182 -13.11 18.83 -11.86
N ASN A 183 -11.79 18.63 -11.87
CA ASN A 183 -11.11 17.55 -11.16
C ASN A 183 -10.83 17.88 -9.69
N LEU A 184 -10.71 19.17 -9.36
CA LEU A 184 -10.43 19.68 -8.02
C LEU A 184 -11.72 19.81 -7.18
N ARG A 185 -11.87 18.92 -6.21
CA ARG A 185 -12.98 18.90 -5.25
C ARG A 185 -12.50 19.22 -3.85
N VAL A 186 -13.43 19.59 -2.99
CA VAL A 186 -13.14 19.99 -1.61
C VAL A 186 -13.97 19.17 -0.64
N GLU A 187 -13.30 18.63 0.37
CA GLU A 187 -13.91 17.99 1.53
C GLU A 187 -13.47 18.72 2.79
N GLY A 188 -14.25 19.72 3.23
CA GLY A 188 -13.88 20.57 4.36
C GLY A 188 -12.56 21.28 4.05
N SER A 189 -11.52 21.01 4.82
CA SER A 189 -10.19 21.55 4.54
C SER A 189 -9.34 20.74 3.56
N LEU A 190 -9.77 19.59 3.08
CA LEU A 190 -8.99 18.76 2.14
C LEU A 190 -9.29 19.10 0.66
N ILE A 191 -8.24 19.18 -0.15
CA ILE A 191 -8.32 19.05 -1.61
C ILE A 191 -8.40 17.57 -1.98
N ARG A 192 -9.32 17.24 -2.88
CA ARG A 192 -9.54 15.89 -3.38
C ARG A 192 -9.53 15.90 -4.90
N LEU A 193 -8.81 14.96 -5.50
CA LEU A 193 -8.85 14.73 -6.94
C LEU A 193 -10.00 13.76 -7.26
N LEU A 194 -10.72 14.05 -8.35
CA LEU A 194 -11.74 13.15 -8.86
C LEU A 194 -11.12 11.97 -9.64
N SER A 195 -10.00 12.21 -10.30
CA SER A 195 -9.23 11.25 -11.08
C SER A 195 -7.79 11.73 -11.32
N LEU A 196 -6.90 10.83 -11.70
CA LEU A 196 -5.61 11.17 -12.29
C LEU A 196 -5.74 11.41 -13.79
N VAL A 197 -5.14 12.50 -14.26
CA VAL A 197 -5.10 12.93 -15.66
C VAL A 197 -3.66 12.91 -16.13
N GLY A 198 -3.38 12.14 -17.19
CA GLY A 198 -2.02 12.03 -17.75
C GLY A 198 -1.55 13.29 -18.46
N ASP A 199 -0.24 13.52 -18.42
CA ASP A 199 0.43 14.65 -19.05
C ASP A 199 0.56 14.41 -20.57
N PHE A 200 -0.39 14.91 -21.37
CA PHE A 200 -0.41 14.70 -22.83
C PHE A 200 0.82 15.29 -23.56
N GLN A 201 1.50 16.28 -22.96
CA GLN A 201 2.78 16.82 -23.40
C GLN A 201 3.67 17.07 -22.15
N PRO A 202 4.87 16.46 -22.01
CA PRO A 202 5.69 16.61 -20.80
C PRO A 202 6.19 18.03 -20.51
N SER A 203 6.30 18.89 -21.53
CA SER A 203 6.60 20.33 -21.38
C SER A 203 5.36 21.18 -21.01
N SER A 204 4.22 20.50 -20.88
CA SER A 204 2.85 20.86 -20.53
C SER A 204 2.47 21.28 -19.13
N CYS A 205 3.29 20.84 -18.17
CA CYS A 205 2.94 20.81 -16.76
C CYS A 205 4.13 21.32 -15.96
N SER A 206 4.17 22.64 -15.83
CA SER A 206 5.19 23.39 -15.12
C SER A 206 4.56 24.25 -14.03
N LEU A 207 5.37 24.68 -13.05
CA LEU A 207 4.91 25.64 -12.05
C LEU A 207 4.43 26.96 -12.68
N VAL A 208 4.93 27.31 -13.87
CA VAL A 208 4.43 28.45 -14.66
C VAL A 208 2.95 28.26 -15.00
N GLU A 209 2.57 27.08 -15.50
CA GLU A 209 1.17 26.76 -15.85
C GLU A 209 0.29 26.63 -14.61
N LEU A 210 0.81 26.05 -13.51
CA LEU A 210 0.11 26.03 -12.23
C LEU A 210 -0.20 27.45 -11.74
N GLY A 211 0.77 28.35 -11.81
CA GLY A 211 0.60 29.76 -11.43
C GLY A 211 -0.35 30.51 -12.37
N ALA A 212 -0.37 30.19 -13.65
CA ALA A 212 -1.35 30.69 -14.61
C ALA A 212 -2.77 30.21 -14.28
N PHE A 213 -2.92 28.94 -13.93
CA PHE A 213 -4.19 28.35 -13.53
C PHE A 213 -4.71 28.98 -12.23
N TRP A 214 -3.88 29.08 -11.19
CA TRP A 214 -4.25 29.67 -9.89
C TRP A 214 -4.68 31.14 -9.98
N ARG A 215 -4.15 31.90 -10.96
CA ARG A 215 -4.48 33.32 -11.17
C ARG A 215 -5.98 33.57 -11.32
N GLN A 216 -6.74 32.59 -11.82
CA GLN A 216 -8.19 32.72 -11.99
C GLN A 216 -8.93 32.95 -10.66
N TRP A 217 -8.40 32.44 -9.55
CA TRP A 217 -9.03 32.53 -8.23
C TRP A 217 -8.67 33.79 -7.45
N GLN A 218 -7.74 34.62 -7.95
CA GLN A 218 -7.35 35.87 -7.31
C GLN A 218 -8.53 36.83 -7.08
N ARG A 219 -9.45 36.95 -8.06
CA ARG A 219 -10.61 37.86 -7.93
C ARG A 219 -11.64 37.40 -6.90
N GLY A 220 -11.63 36.13 -6.51
CA GLY A 220 -12.54 35.56 -5.51
C GLY A 220 -11.87 35.28 -4.16
N ALA A 221 -10.57 35.55 -4.03
CA ALA A 221 -9.82 35.32 -2.81
C ALA A 221 -10.25 36.32 -1.72
N GLN A 222 -10.06 35.94 -0.45
CA GLN A 222 -10.26 36.85 0.68
C GLN A 222 -9.38 38.09 0.53
N THR A 223 -9.89 39.25 0.94
CA THR A 223 -9.22 40.55 0.78
C THR A 223 -7.78 40.54 1.28
N ALA A 224 -7.55 39.86 2.42
CA ALA A 224 -6.24 39.75 3.03
C ALA A 224 -5.22 38.92 2.22
N ILE A 225 -5.66 37.98 1.38
CA ILE A 225 -4.78 37.07 0.63
C ILE A 225 -4.69 37.43 -0.85
N ALA A 226 -5.69 38.11 -1.41
CA ALA A 226 -5.72 38.44 -2.84
C ALA A 226 -4.43 39.12 -3.37
N PRO A 227 -3.77 40.04 -2.63
CA PRO A 227 -2.48 40.60 -3.05
C PRO A 227 -1.35 39.56 -3.03
N PHE A 228 -1.26 38.76 -1.97
CA PHE A 228 -0.28 37.69 -1.82
C PHE A 228 -0.41 36.65 -2.93
N LEU A 229 -1.63 36.13 -3.17
CA LEU A 229 -1.89 35.16 -4.23
C LEU A 229 -1.52 35.72 -5.61
N GLY A 230 -1.83 36.99 -5.85
CA GLY A 230 -1.42 37.68 -7.07
C GLY A 230 0.09 37.63 -7.27
N ALA A 231 0.85 38.05 -6.25
CA ALA A 231 2.30 38.06 -6.28
C ALA A 231 2.91 36.66 -6.44
N VAL A 232 2.40 35.64 -5.74
CA VAL A 232 2.85 34.25 -5.89
C VAL A 232 2.64 33.76 -7.32
N CYS A 233 1.46 33.99 -7.91
CA CYS A 233 1.19 33.63 -9.30
C CYS A 233 2.14 34.35 -10.27
N ASP A 234 2.40 35.64 -10.05
CA ASP A 234 3.30 36.42 -10.88
C ASP A 234 4.75 35.91 -10.79
N GLN A 235 5.21 35.51 -9.60
CA GLN A 235 6.54 34.92 -9.38
C GLN A 235 6.69 33.55 -10.03
N MET A 236 5.67 32.68 -9.92
CA MET A 236 5.64 31.38 -10.59
C MET A 236 5.71 31.56 -12.11
N GLN A 237 4.90 32.48 -12.68
CA GLN A 237 4.89 32.74 -14.12
C GLN A 237 6.20 33.35 -14.64
N GLN A 238 6.90 34.11 -13.80
CA GLN A 238 8.20 34.69 -14.12
C GLN A 238 9.38 33.72 -13.87
N GLY A 239 9.10 32.50 -13.37
CA GLY A 239 10.12 31.52 -13.03
C GLY A 239 10.98 31.87 -11.82
N GLN A 240 10.52 32.79 -10.96
CA GLN A 240 11.21 33.17 -9.72
C GLN A 240 11.00 32.11 -8.63
N ILE A 241 9.84 31.47 -8.61
CA ILE A 241 9.59 30.24 -7.85
C ILE A 241 9.89 29.07 -8.78
N GLY A 242 11.11 28.54 -8.67
CA GLY A 242 11.64 27.52 -9.58
C GLY A 242 11.41 26.07 -9.15
N SER A 243 10.96 25.84 -7.91
CA SER A 243 10.72 24.50 -7.36
C SER A 243 9.45 24.45 -6.51
N SER A 244 8.86 23.26 -6.40
CA SER A 244 7.73 22.97 -5.52
C SER A 244 8.10 23.21 -4.05
N GLU A 245 9.32 22.86 -3.65
CA GLU A 245 9.84 23.11 -2.30
C GLU A 245 9.78 24.59 -1.91
N SER A 246 10.29 25.50 -2.77
CA SER A 246 10.23 26.94 -2.50
C SER A 246 8.79 27.48 -2.48
N LEU A 247 7.88 26.90 -3.28
CA LEU A 247 6.46 27.25 -3.24
C LEU A 247 5.82 26.81 -1.91
N ILE A 248 6.10 25.60 -1.46
CA ILE A 248 5.62 25.04 -0.20
C ILE A 248 6.13 25.88 0.98
N GLU A 249 7.42 26.24 1.00
CA GLU A 249 8.01 27.10 2.04
C GLU A 249 7.35 28.49 2.13
N LEU A 250 7.03 29.09 0.98
CA LEU A 250 6.35 30.38 0.94
C LEU A 250 4.90 30.28 1.43
N LEU A 251 4.18 29.24 1.01
CA LEU A 251 2.81 28.97 1.47
C LEU A 251 2.76 28.59 2.95
N ASP A 252 3.77 27.88 3.46
CA ASP A 252 3.93 27.55 4.88
C ASP A 252 4.04 28.80 5.74
N GLN A 253 4.88 29.75 5.32
CA GLN A 253 5.00 31.03 6.00
C GLN A 253 3.67 31.80 5.97
N ALA A 254 2.96 31.78 4.83
CA ALA A 254 1.66 32.42 4.71
C ALA A 254 0.61 31.78 5.63
N ILE A 255 0.56 30.44 5.70
CA ILE A 255 -0.31 29.69 6.62
C ILE A 255 0.03 30.04 8.06
N ALA A 256 1.31 30.07 8.43
CA ALA A 256 1.74 30.45 9.78
C ALA A 256 1.25 31.85 10.16
N VAL A 257 1.32 32.83 9.25
CA VAL A 257 0.76 34.18 9.46
C VAL A 257 -0.77 34.16 9.53
N GLY A 258 -1.45 33.49 8.59
CA GLY A 258 -2.91 33.37 8.55
C GLY A 258 -3.49 32.64 9.77
N SER A 259 -2.70 31.78 10.38
CA SER A 259 -3.08 30.99 11.55
C SER A 259 -3.12 31.81 12.86
N GLN A 260 -2.53 33.01 12.90
CA GLN A 260 -2.36 33.80 14.12
C GLN A 260 -3.67 34.35 14.69
N ALA A 261 -4.69 34.51 13.83
CA ALA A 261 -6.02 34.96 14.22
C ALA A 261 -6.89 33.85 14.82
N GLN A 262 -6.37 32.62 14.95
CA GLN A 262 -7.09 31.46 15.46
C GLN A 262 -6.40 30.89 16.71
N SER A 263 -7.21 30.41 17.65
CA SER A 263 -6.76 29.57 18.74
C SER A 263 -7.23 28.13 18.53
N ARG A 264 -6.45 27.15 19.00
CA ARG A 264 -6.82 25.74 18.94
C ARG A 264 -6.87 25.17 20.34
N ALA A 265 -8.05 24.71 20.76
CA ALA A 265 -8.19 23.92 21.96
C ALA A 265 -8.14 22.45 21.57
N VAL A 266 -7.22 21.70 22.18
CA VAL A 266 -7.04 20.27 21.95
C VAL A 266 -7.38 19.55 23.23
N GLU A 267 -8.37 18.67 23.18
CA GLU A 267 -8.72 17.76 24.26
C GLU A 267 -8.37 16.34 23.82
N PHE A 268 -7.82 15.52 24.71
CA PHE A 268 -7.50 14.14 24.38
C PHE A 268 -7.76 13.18 25.53
N ALA A 269 -8.16 11.96 25.18
CA ALA A 269 -8.34 10.85 26.09
C ALA A 269 -7.67 9.57 25.57
N THR A 270 -7.13 8.76 26.47
CA THR A 270 -6.54 7.44 26.15
C THR A 270 -7.17 6.33 26.96
N LEU A 271 -7.28 5.13 26.39
CA LEU A 271 -7.73 3.93 27.07
C LEU A 271 -7.10 2.71 26.42
N THR A 272 -6.71 1.73 27.23
CA THR A 272 -6.25 0.42 26.78
C THR A 272 -6.92 -0.68 27.59
N ASP A 273 -7.24 -1.78 26.94
CA ASP A 273 -7.83 -2.97 27.53
C ASP A 273 -7.15 -4.23 26.98
N GLN A 274 -7.05 -5.26 27.82
CA GLN A 274 -6.44 -6.53 27.44
C GLN A 274 -7.26 -7.28 26.39
N GLY A 275 -8.55 -6.99 26.26
CA GLY A 275 -9.47 -7.77 25.47
C GLY A 275 -9.85 -9.10 26.14
N PRO A 276 -10.90 -9.77 25.65
CA PRO A 276 -11.45 -10.96 26.30
C PRO A 276 -10.64 -12.24 26.06
N THR A 277 -9.78 -12.28 25.04
CA THR A 277 -9.09 -13.51 24.60
C THR A 277 -7.60 -13.55 24.95
N ARG A 278 -6.91 -12.40 25.02
CA ARG A 278 -5.48 -12.34 25.32
C ARG A 278 -5.22 -12.58 26.81
N GLN A 279 -4.03 -13.11 27.13
CA GLN A 279 -3.61 -13.39 28.51
C GLN A 279 -2.92 -12.20 29.19
N ARG A 280 -2.48 -11.23 28.39
CA ARG A 280 -1.75 -10.04 28.80
C ARG A 280 -2.07 -8.91 27.83
N ASN A 281 -2.05 -7.70 28.34
CA ASN A 281 -2.04 -6.51 27.50
C ASN A 281 -0.60 -6.18 27.07
N GLU A 282 -0.31 -6.36 25.80
CA GLU A 282 0.97 -6.03 25.17
C GLU A 282 1.00 -4.63 24.56
N ASP A 283 -0.15 -3.99 24.44
CA ASP A 283 -0.27 -2.60 24.04
C ASP A 283 0.11 -1.64 25.17
N ALA A 284 0.43 -0.41 24.77
CA ALA A 284 0.59 0.71 25.67
C ALA A 284 0.15 2.03 24.99
N CYS A 285 -0.22 3.01 25.81
CA CYS A 285 -0.52 4.36 25.34
C CYS A 285 0.08 5.44 26.24
N TYR A 286 0.31 6.61 25.64
CA TYR A 286 0.64 7.85 26.32
C TYR A 286 -0.36 8.96 25.93
N PRO A 287 -0.89 9.73 26.89
CA PRO A 287 -0.76 9.55 28.33
C PRO A 287 -1.31 8.21 28.82
N ALA A 288 -1.03 7.88 30.09
CA ALA A 288 -1.46 6.62 30.69
C ALA A 288 -2.97 6.40 30.53
N SER A 289 -3.37 5.14 30.32
CA SER A 289 -4.77 4.72 30.15
C SER A 289 -5.72 5.34 31.19
N GLY A 290 -6.87 5.82 30.74
CA GLY A 290 -7.87 6.51 31.55
C GLY A 290 -7.59 8.00 31.79
N THR A 291 -6.57 8.56 31.12
CA THR A 291 -6.26 9.99 31.21
C THR A 291 -7.11 10.79 30.24
N THR A 292 -7.63 11.92 30.71
CA THR A 292 -8.20 12.98 29.88
C THR A 292 -7.49 14.30 30.17
N GLN A 293 -7.05 15.00 29.13
CA GLN A 293 -6.32 16.28 29.25
C GLN A 293 -6.78 17.28 28.21
N SER A 294 -6.62 18.57 28.52
CA SER A 294 -6.87 19.66 27.58
C SER A 294 -5.66 20.58 27.50
N VAL A 295 -5.26 20.92 26.29
CA VAL A 295 -4.13 21.80 25.96
C VAL A 295 -4.63 22.83 24.97
N THR A 296 -4.37 24.11 25.23
CA THR A 296 -4.56 25.14 24.21
C THR A 296 -3.25 25.29 23.43
N LEU A 297 -3.28 24.97 22.14
CA LEU A 297 -2.15 25.24 21.25
C LEU A 297 -2.16 26.73 20.93
N THR A 298 -1.14 27.42 21.43
CA THR A 298 -0.88 28.83 21.12
C THR A 298 0.43 28.93 20.34
N PRO A 299 0.58 29.93 19.46
CA PRO A 299 1.89 30.25 18.88
C PRO A 299 2.94 30.43 19.98
N ALA A 300 4.21 30.21 19.65
CA ALA A 300 5.31 30.42 20.58
C ALA A 300 5.25 31.85 21.17
N THR A 301 5.10 31.93 22.50
CA THR A 301 5.15 33.21 23.23
C THR A 301 6.27 33.17 24.26
N LYS A 302 6.58 34.33 24.85
CA LYS A 302 7.52 34.44 25.98
C LYS A 302 7.16 33.55 27.20
N LYS A 303 5.95 32.95 27.25
CA LYS A 303 5.49 32.03 28.31
C LYS A 303 5.75 30.55 28.02
N GLY A 304 6.32 30.20 26.86
CA GLY A 304 6.62 28.82 26.45
C GLY A 304 5.75 28.32 25.30
N ILE A 305 6.03 27.08 24.86
CA ILE A 305 5.35 26.39 23.76
C ILE A 305 4.43 25.31 24.35
N SER A 306 3.12 25.44 24.14
CA SER A 306 2.14 24.39 24.49
C SER A 306 2.14 23.32 23.41
N THR A 307 2.32 22.06 23.79
CA THR A 307 2.28 20.91 22.87
C THR A 307 1.37 19.83 23.39
N ALA A 308 0.73 19.10 22.48
CA ALA A 308 -0.01 17.88 22.77
C ALA A 308 0.81 16.69 22.25
N LEU A 309 0.96 15.63 23.06
CA LEU A 309 1.60 14.38 22.66
C LEU A 309 0.68 13.23 23.03
N MET A 310 0.34 12.42 22.03
CA MET A 310 -0.37 11.17 22.18
C MET A 310 0.42 10.06 21.48
N VAL A 311 0.50 8.89 22.09
CA VAL A 311 1.20 7.72 21.53
C VAL A 311 0.34 6.48 21.77
N VAL A 312 0.24 5.61 20.78
CA VAL A 312 -0.25 4.24 20.90
C VAL A 312 0.83 3.32 20.32
N CYS A 313 1.15 2.26 21.06
CA CYS A 313 2.07 1.22 20.63
C CYS A 313 1.41 -0.13 20.87
N ASP A 314 1.43 -0.99 19.87
CA ASP A 314 0.95 -2.37 19.92
C ASP A 314 2.16 -3.29 20.00
N GLY A 315 2.22 -4.15 21.02
CA GLY A 315 3.31 -5.11 21.17
C GLY A 315 3.12 -6.31 20.25
N ILE A 316 4.07 -6.56 19.33
CA ILE A 316 3.89 -7.57 18.26
C ILE A 316 3.55 -8.95 18.83
N GLY A 317 2.35 -9.44 18.50
CA GLY A 317 1.87 -10.75 18.88
C GLY A 317 2.72 -11.91 18.33
N GLY A 318 2.84 -12.99 19.10
CA GLY A 318 3.62 -14.17 18.72
C GLY A 318 5.13 -14.04 18.96
N HIS A 319 5.57 -12.88 19.47
CA HIS A 319 6.90 -12.61 19.99
C HIS A 319 6.87 -12.44 21.52
N GLU A 320 7.98 -12.72 22.21
CA GLU A 320 8.07 -12.52 23.66
C GLU A 320 8.35 -11.05 24.01
N GLY A 321 7.61 -10.54 25.00
CA GLY A 321 7.90 -9.23 25.58
C GLY A 321 7.36 -8.04 24.78
N GLY A 322 6.28 -8.21 24.00
CA GLY A 322 5.59 -7.10 23.33
C GLY A 322 5.25 -5.96 24.31
N ASN A 323 4.73 -6.32 25.49
CA ASN A 323 4.47 -5.38 26.58
C ASN A 323 5.72 -4.60 27.06
N ILE A 324 6.91 -5.18 26.92
CA ILE A 324 8.17 -4.51 27.28
C ILE A 324 8.58 -3.55 26.17
N ALA A 325 8.45 -3.97 24.91
CA ALA A 325 8.77 -3.15 23.75
C ALA A 325 7.88 -1.91 23.66
N SER A 326 6.55 -2.06 23.77
CA SER A 326 5.57 -0.97 23.69
C SER A 326 5.83 0.11 24.76
N ASN A 327 6.02 -0.30 26.01
CA ASN A 327 6.37 0.61 27.09
C ASN A 327 7.75 1.28 26.92
N LEU A 328 8.75 0.55 26.41
CA LEU A 328 10.08 1.09 26.16
C LEU A 328 10.07 2.12 25.02
N ALA A 329 9.30 1.88 23.95
CA ALA A 329 9.10 2.83 22.87
C ALA A 329 8.52 4.14 23.41
N ILE A 330 7.42 4.07 24.19
CA ILE A 330 6.79 5.25 24.79
C ILE A 330 7.77 6.00 25.68
N ALA A 331 8.51 5.32 26.55
CA ALA A 331 9.49 5.95 27.44
C ALA A 331 10.57 6.72 26.66
N THR A 332 11.10 6.11 25.59
CA THR A 332 12.10 6.76 24.72
C THR A 332 11.52 7.96 23.97
N VAL A 333 10.31 7.84 23.41
CA VAL A 333 9.61 8.93 22.74
C VAL A 333 9.41 10.11 23.69
N GLN A 334 8.90 9.85 24.90
CA GLN A 334 8.68 10.89 25.90
C GLN A 334 9.98 11.59 26.29
N GLN A 335 11.04 10.83 26.61
CA GLN A 335 12.33 11.38 27.03
C GLN A 335 12.89 12.32 25.97
N ARG A 336 12.80 11.92 24.70
CA ARG A 336 13.40 12.66 23.60
C ARG A 336 12.59 13.92 23.25
N LEU A 337 11.27 13.79 23.16
CA LEU A 337 10.41 14.91 22.79
C LEU A 337 10.22 15.94 23.91
N GLN A 338 10.40 15.56 25.18
CA GLN A 338 10.26 16.49 26.32
C GLN A 338 11.13 17.74 26.18
N THR A 339 12.35 17.58 25.66
CA THR A 339 13.28 18.71 25.43
C THR A 339 13.06 19.34 24.06
N ALA A 340 12.86 18.52 23.02
CA ALA A 340 12.70 19.00 21.65
C ALA A 340 11.49 19.93 21.51
N LEU A 341 10.33 19.55 22.03
CA LEU A 341 9.09 20.31 21.88
C LEU A 341 9.07 21.67 22.61
N ARG A 342 10.05 21.93 23.48
CA ARG A 342 10.22 23.22 24.16
C ARG A 342 11.18 24.16 23.42
N SER A 343 11.88 23.68 22.40
CA SER A 343 12.88 24.46 21.66
C SER A 343 12.24 25.24 20.51
N GLU A 344 12.62 26.51 20.39
CA GLU A 344 12.26 27.36 19.25
C GLU A 344 12.85 26.85 17.93
N HIS A 345 13.93 26.05 17.97
CA HIS A 345 14.57 25.47 16.78
C HIS A 345 13.58 24.67 15.92
N PHE A 346 12.65 23.96 16.55
CA PHE A 346 11.67 23.15 15.83
C PHE A 346 10.45 23.95 15.39
N SER A 347 10.49 25.30 15.41
CA SER A 347 9.40 26.12 14.86
C SER A 347 9.33 25.99 13.33
N ASP A 348 10.42 25.57 12.70
CA ASP A 348 10.45 25.07 11.34
C ASP A 348 9.80 23.67 11.26
N PRO A 349 8.73 23.49 10.46
CA PRO A 349 8.09 22.19 10.23
C PRO A 349 9.05 21.10 9.75
N ALA A 350 10.00 21.42 8.86
CA ALA A 350 10.92 20.44 8.30
C ALA A 350 11.86 19.87 9.38
N ALA A 351 12.41 20.75 10.23
CA ALA A 351 13.20 20.34 11.39
C ALA A 351 12.41 19.44 12.36
N LEU A 352 11.13 19.76 12.62
CA LEU A 352 10.29 18.95 13.51
C LEU A 352 10.00 17.57 12.91
N ILE A 353 9.65 17.49 11.62
CA ILE A 353 9.44 16.22 10.91
C ILE A 353 10.67 15.32 11.02
N LEU A 354 11.87 15.88 10.80
CA LEU A 354 13.12 15.14 10.92
C LEU A 354 13.35 14.63 12.35
N GLU A 355 13.04 15.44 13.36
CA GLU A 355 13.18 15.04 14.76
C GLU A 355 12.19 13.94 15.17
N LEU A 356 10.95 13.97 14.66
CA LEU A 356 9.96 12.91 14.89
C LEU A 356 10.41 11.59 14.25
N LYS A 357 10.93 11.61 13.01
CA LYS A 357 11.51 10.42 12.36
C LYS A 357 12.67 9.86 13.17
N ARG A 358 13.60 10.73 13.56
CA ARG A 358 14.74 10.30 14.39
C ARG A 358 14.24 9.74 15.72
N THR A 359 13.18 10.29 16.32
CA THR A 359 12.61 9.82 17.59
C THR A 359 12.12 8.37 17.47
N ALA A 360 11.40 8.03 16.41
CA ALA A 360 11.01 6.66 16.13
C ALA A 360 12.22 5.73 15.93
N ILE A 361 13.26 6.20 15.22
CA ILE A 361 14.52 5.44 15.05
C ILE A 361 15.22 5.21 16.41
N ALA A 362 15.27 6.21 17.29
CA ALA A 362 15.85 6.04 18.62
C ALA A 362 15.05 5.05 19.49
N ALA A 363 13.73 5.05 19.39
CA ALA A 363 12.88 4.06 20.05
C ALA A 363 13.20 2.64 19.53
N ASN A 364 13.33 2.47 18.21
CA ASN A 364 13.79 1.22 17.60
C ASN A 364 15.16 0.79 18.16
N ASP A 365 16.15 1.67 18.12
CA ASP A 365 17.52 1.36 18.55
C ASP A 365 17.58 0.96 20.01
N THR A 366 16.77 1.60 20.87
CA THR A 366 16.67 1.25 22.29
C THR A 366 16.14 -0.18 22.49
N ILE A 367 15.11 -0.56 21.73
CA ILE A 367 14.53 -1.91 21.79
C ILE A 367 15.49 -2.95 21.21
N VAL A 368 16.13 -2.65 20.07
CA VAL A 368 17.16 -3.50 19.44
C VAL A 368 18.32 -3.73 20.40
N GLN A 369 18.86 -2.68 21.00
CA GLN A 369 19.97 -2.78 21.95
C GLN A 369 19.62 -3.71 23.12
N ARG A 370 18.40 -3.60 23.65
CA ARG A 370 17.93 -4.46 24.73
C ARG A 370 17.73 -5.90 24.28
N ASN A 371 17.16 -6.13 23.09
CA ASN A 371 17.09 -7.46 22.50
C ASN A 371 18.47 -8.10 22.37
N ASP A 372 19.46 -7.35 21.90
CA ASP A 372 20.81 -7.87 21.66
C ASP A 372 21.56 -8.14 22.98
N THR A 373 21.42 -7.24 23.96
CA THR A 373 21.99 -7.39 25.31
C THR A 373 21.41 -8.60 26.04
N GLU A 374 20.12 -8.87 25.86
CA GLU A 374 19.44 -10.03 26.45
C GLU A 374 19.54 -11.28 25.56
N HIS A 375 20.30 -11.23 24.46
CA HIS A 375 20.49 -12.31 23.49
C HIS A 375 19.19 -12.90 22.90
N ARG A 376 18.15 -12.06 22.77
CA ARG A 376 16.85 -12.45 22.22
C ARG A 376 16.94 -12.66 20.71
N GLN A 377 16.46 -13.79 20.23
CA GLN A 377 16.47 -14.19 18.81
C GLN A 377 15.09 -14.67 18.34
N GLU A 378 14.81 -14.53 17.05
CA GLU A 378 13.55 -14.97 16.43
C GLU A 378 12.32 -14.52 17.25
N ARG A 379 11.49 -15.46 17.70
CA ARG A 379 10.30 -15.18 18.52
C ARG A 379 10.59 -14.62 19.90
N GLN A 380 11.83 -14.70 20.39
CA GLN A 380 12.18 -14.06 21.66
C GLN A 380 12.45 -12.57 21.49
N ARG A 381 12.72 -12.09 20.27
CA ARG A 381 12.91 -10.65 20.04
C ARG A 381 11.59 -9.95 20.28
N MET A 382 11.60 -8.98 21.19
CA MET A 382 10.45 -8.12 21.40
C MET A 382 10.40 -7.06 20.30
N GLY A 383 9.19 -6.67 19.91
CA GLY A 383 8.97 -5.57 18.99
C GLY A 383 7.60 -4.96 19.22
N THR A 384 7.38 -3.79 18.65
CA THR A 384 6.14 -3.03 18.80
C THR A 384 5.90 -2.12 17.60
N THR A 385 4.65 -1.79 17.31
CA THR A 385 4.29 -0.70 16.41
C THR A 385 4.51 0.66 17.11
N LEU A 386 4.34 1.73 16.36
CA LEU A 386 4.24 3.09 16.89
C LEU A 386 3.27 3.88 16.04
N VAL A 387 2.28 4.51 16.67
CA VAL A 387 1.55 5.63 16.08
C VAL A 387 1.53 6.76 17.11
N MET A 388 1.98 7.96 16.74
CA MET A 388 2.01 9.12 17.62
C MET A 388 1.51 10.39 16.96
N ALA A 389 0.80 11.21 17.73
CA ALA A 389 0.33 12.53 17.35
C ALA A 389 1.01 13.61 18.18
N VAL A 390 1.59 14.59 17.50
CA VAL A 390 2.21 15.78 18.11
C VAL A 390 1.51 17.03 17.62
N GLY A 391 0.74 17.65 18.50
CA GLY A 391 0.10 18.95 18.25
C GLY A 391 1.01 20.10 18.67
N ARG A 392 1.26 21.04 17.76
CA ARG A 392 2.04 22.25 18.02
C ARG A 392 1.59 23.41 17.14
N ASN A 393 1.51 24.60 17.70
CA ASN A 393 1.07 25.82 17.00
C ASN A 393 -0.31 25.62 16.33
N HIS A 394 -0.35 25.62 14.99
CA HIS A 394 -1.55 25.46 14.16
C HIS A 394 -1.59 24.10 13.47
N GLU A 395 -0.83 23.12 13.96
CA GLU A 395 -0.51 21.91 13.22
C GLU A 395 -0.56 20.67 14.09
N LEU A 396 -0.82 19.54 13.45
CA LEU A 396 -0.69 18.21 14.01
C LEU A 396 0.25 17.37 13.12
N TYR A 397 1.19 16.69 13.75
CA TYR A 397 2.11 15.77 13.10
C TYR A 397 1.78 14.35 13.53
N LEU A 398 1.53 13.45 12.58
CA LEU A 398 1.32 12.03 12.83
C LEU A 398 2.55 11.27 12.37
N THR A 399 3.14 10.48 13.25
CA THR A 399 4.26 9.58 12.92
C THR A 399 3.84 8.16 13.15
N HIS A 400 4.08 7.27 12.18
CA HIS A 400 3.76 5.86 12.35
C HIS A 400 4.82 4.90 11.81
N VAL A 401 4.81 3.70 12.39
CA VAL A 401 5.57 2.50 12.03
C VAL A 401 4.71 1.29 12.40
N GLY A 402 4.40 0.43 11.44
CA GLY A 402 3.57 -0.75 11.64
C GLY A 402 2.14 -0.56 11.12
N ASP A 403 1.21 -1.33 11.66
CA ASP A 403 -0.21 -1.42 11.27
C ASP A 403 -1.17 -0.82 12.30
N SER A 404 -0.66 -0.24 13.40
CA SER A 404 -1.48 0.66 14.22
C SER A 404 -1.85 1.91 13.43
N ARG A 405 -3.13 2.28 13.49
CA ARG A 405 -3.71 3.27 12.57
C ARG A 405 -3.95 4.61 13.25
N ALA A 406 -3.99 5.65 12.42
CA ALA A 406 -4.65 6.90 12.76
C ALA A 406 -5.77 7.22 11.77
N TYR A 407 -6.83 7.83 12.28
CA TYR A 407 -7.99 8.29 11.53
C TYR A 407 -8.23 9.79 11.77
N ARG A 408 -8.66 10.51 10.73
CA ARG A 408 -9.15 11.88 10.80
C ARG A 408 -10.66 11.88 10.57
N ILE A 409 -11.40 12.42 11.52
CA ILE A 409 -12.87 12.48 11.48
C ILE A 409 -13.33 13.93 11.51
N THR A 410 -14.19 14.29 10.57
CA THR A 410 -14.89 15.59 10.50
C THR A 410 -16.40 15.35 10.55
N ARG A 411 -17.19 16.41 10.44
CA ARG A 411 -18.66 16.29 10.35
C ARG A 411 -19.12 15.54 9.10
N ILE A 412 -18.27 15.49 8.07
CA ILE A 412 -18.62 15.00 6.74
C ILE A 412 -17.84 13.75 6.31
N GLY A 413 -16.94 13.22 7.14
CA GLY A 413 -16.14 12.06 6.74
C GLY A 413 -15.26 11.49 7.84
N CYS A 414 -14.83 10.24 7.63
CA CYS A 414 -13.86 9.53 8.45
C CYS A 414 -12.85 8.87 7.51
N HIS A 415 -11.58 9.24 7.63
CA HIS A 415 -10.51 8.78 6.74
C HIS A 415 -9.37 8.21 7.56
N GLN A 416 -8.95 6.98 7.23
CA GLN A 416 -7.66 6.49 7.67
C GLN A 416 -6.56 7.37 7.05
N VAL A 417 -5.65 7.89 7.87
CA VAL A 417 -4.58 8.78 7.39
C VAL A 417 -3.25 8.02 7.26
N THR A 418 -2.99 7.05 8.13
CA THR A 418 -1.82 6.18 8.07
C THR A 418 -1.96 5.09 7.02
N LEU A 419 -0.94 4.82 6.24
CA LEU A 419 -0.88 3.61 5.39
C LEU A 419 -0.15 2.51 6.14
N ASP A 420 -0.80 1.36 6.35
CA ASP A 420 -0.24 0.25 7.13
C ASP A 420 1.08 -0.25 6.54
N ASP A 421 2.05 -0.52 7.41
CA ASP A 421 3.31 -1.13 7.03
C ASP A 421 3.20 -2.66 6.96
N ASP A 422 2.34 -3.14 6.08
CA ASP A 422 2.06 -4.56 5.85
C ASP A 422 2.46 -5.04 4.44
N LEU A 423 2.33 -6.34 4.19
CA LEU A 423 2.65 -6.92 2.88
C LEU A 423 1.66 -6.46 1.81
N ALA A 424 0.38 -6.30 2.12
CA ALA A 424 -0.63 -5.87 1.16
C ALA A 424 -0.33 -4.47 0.62
N SER A 425 -0.13 -3.50 1.51
CA SER A 425 0.19 -2.11 1.16
C SER A 425 1.49 -2.02 0.38
N ARG A 426 2.50 -2.84 0.74
CA ARG A 426 3.74 -2.94 -0.04
C ARG A 426 3.49 -3.45 -1.46
N GLU A 427 2.72 -4.52 -1.64
CA GLU A 427 2.45 -5.10 -2.95
C GLU A 427 1.69 -4.15 -3.86
N VAL A 428 0.70 -3.44 -3.32
CA VAL A 428 -0.01 -2.38 -4.02
C VAL A 428 0.97 -1.30 -4.45
N ARG A 429 1.74 -0.71 -3.52
CA ARG A 429 2.70 0.36 -3.82
C ARG A 429 3.72 -0.02 -4.89
N MET A 430 4.07 -1.30 -4.97
CA MET A 430 5.01 -1.84 -5.96
C MET A 430 4.39 -2.10 -7.35
N GLY A 431 3.10 -1.88 -7.54
CA GLY A 431 2.44 -2.11 -8.82
C GLY A 431 1.96 -3.56 -9.02
N TYR A 432 1.93 -4.40 -7.97
CA TYR A 432 1.73 -5.85 -8.13
C TYR A 432 0.27 -6.31 -8.13
N GLY A 433 -0.66 -5.47 -7.70
CA GLY A 433 -2.08 -5.82 -7.58
C GLY A 433 -2.91 -4.66 -7.03
N LEU A 434 -4.23 -4.78 -7.15
CA LEU A 434 -5.15 -3.87 -6.45
C LEU A 434 -5.16 -4.19 -4.95
N TYR A 435 -5.49 -3.20 -4.12
CA TYR A 435 -5.50 -3.36 -2.66
C TYR A 435 -6.43 -4.48 -2.21
N ARG A 436 -7.63 -4.56 -2.79
CA ARG A 436 -8.61 -5.61 -2.48
C ARG A 436 -8.13 -7.01 -2.84
N ASP A 437 -7.36 -7.15 -3.92
CA ASP A 437 -6.73 -8.42 -4.31
C ASP A 437 -5.59 -8.80 -3.34
N ALA A 438 -4.79 -7.81 -2.94
CA ALA A 438 -3.68 -8.00 -2.02
C ALA A 438 -4.16 -8.48 -0.64
N LEU A 439 -5.30 -7.96 -0.15
CA LEU A 439 -5.91 -8.38 1.10
C LEU A 439 -6.32 -9.87 1.14
N GLN A 440 -6.57 -10.50 -0.02
CA GLN A 440 -6.93 -11.92 -0.10
C GLN A 440 -5.76 -12.86 0.19
N GLN A 441 -4.52 -12.35 0.19
CA GLN A 441 -3.36 -13.18 0.47
C GLN A 441 -3.31 -13.54 1.96
N PRO A 442 -3.05 -14.80 2.35
CA PRO A 442 -3.00 -15.20 3.76
C PRO A 442 -1.94 -14.46 4.61
N SER A 443 -0.97 -13.82 3.96
CA SER A 443 0.08 -13.04 4.61
C SER A 443 -0.09 -11.53 4.44
N SER A 444 -1.23 -11.06 3.93
CA SER A 444 -1.50 -9.63 3.64
C SER A 444 -1.14 -8.72 4.81
N GLY A 445 -1.67 -9.01 6.00
CA GLY A 445 -1.40 -8.26 7.23
C GLY A 445 -0.05 -8.56 7.90
N SER A 446 0.89 -9.24 7.25
CA SER A 446 2.22 -9.42 7.85
C SER A 446 3.00 -8.11 7.81
N LEU A 447 3.43 -7.63 8.98
CA LEU A 447 4.24 -6.43 9.12
C LEU A 447 5.53 -6.50 8.29
N VAL A 448 5.80 -5.44 7.53
CA VAL A 448 7.07 -5.23 6.80
C VAL A 448 8.06 -4.40 7.61
N GLN A 449 7.59 -3.56 8.54
CA GLN A 449 8.42 -2.88 9.53
C GLN A 449 7.72 -2.76 10.87
N ALA A 450 8.50 -2.84 11.94
CA ALA A 450 8.10 -2.60 13.32
C ALA A 450 9.34 -2.27 14.16
N LEU A 451 9.16 -1.57 15.28
CA LEU A 451 10.26 -1.22 16.16
C LEU A 451 10.84 -2.46 16.84
N GLY A 452 12.17 -2.55 16.93
CA GLY A 452 12.89 -3.60 17.67
C GLY A 452 13.19 -4.87 16.88
N MET A 453 12.55 -5.05 15.72
CA MET A 453 12.59 -6.31 14.96
C MET A 453 13.89 -6.51 14.18
N ASN A 454 14.38 -5.49 13.48
CA ASN A 454 15.62 -5.55 12.70
C ASN A 454 16.50 -4.31 12.97
N ALA A 455 17.82 -4.48 12.86
CA ALA A 455 18.78 -3.38 12.87
C ALA A 455 18.92 -2.68 11.50
N SER A 456 18.19 -3.15 10.48
CA SER A 456 18.08 -2.49 9.18
C SER A 456 17.40 -1.12 9.31
N MET A 457 17.63 -0.25 8.33
CA MET A 457 17.10 1.12 8.33
C MET A 457 15.56 1.11 8.37
N LEU A 458 15.01 1.54 9.50
CA LEU A 458 13.58 1.81 9.66
C LEU A 458 13.20 3.03 8.83
N HIS A 459 12.00 3.05 8.25
CA HIS A 459 11.49 4.19 7.48
C HIS A 459 10.19 4.71 8.08
N PRO A 460 10.24 5.46 9.21
CA PRO A 460 9.06 6.07 9.80
C PRO A 460 8.43 7.07 8.85
N THR A 461 7.11 6.99 8.72
CA THR A 461 6.33 7.96 7.95
C THR A 461 5.86 9.07 8.89
N VAL A 462 5.94 10.32 8.42
CA VAL A 462 5.42 11.48 9.15
C VAL A 462 4.51 12.26 8.22
N GLN A 463 3.25 12.42 8.61
CA GLN A 463 2.27 13.26 7.94
C GLN A 463 2.01 14.52 8.75
N ARG A 464 1.76 15.63 8.07
CA ARG A 464 1.54 16.95 8.65
C ARG A 464 0.16 17.47 8.26
N PHE A 465 -0.59 17.94 9.24
CA PHE A 465 -1.94 18.47 9.07
C PHE A 465 -2.01 19.89 9.60
N VAL A 466 -2.54 20.82 8.80
CA VAL A 466 -2.93 22.14 9.27
C VAL A 466 -4.28 22.03 9.98
N LEU A 467 -4.37 22.60 11.18
CA LEU A 467 -5.58 22.61 12.02
C LEU A 467 -6.37 23.90 11.77
N ASP A 468 -7.12 23.90 10.67
CA ASP A 468 -7.96 25.00 10.20
C ASP A 468 -9.48 24.75 10.34
N GLU A 469 -9.88 23.53 10.69
CA GLU A 469 -11.26 23.16 11.01
C GLU A 469 -11.37 22.24 12.24
N GLU A 470 -12.57 22.17 12.83
CA GLU A 470 -12.86 21.26 13.93
C GLU A 470 -12.82 19.80 13.44
N CYS A 471 -12.06 18.95 14.12
CA CYS A 471 -11.90 17.55 13.75
C CYS A 471 -11.49 16.68 14.94
N LEU A 472 -11.62 15.36 14.77
CA LEU A 472 -11.03 14.36 15.66
C LEU A 472 -9.87 13.66 14.96
N PHE A 473 -8.85 13.32 15.74
CA PHE A 473 -7.84 12.35 15.38
C PHE A 473 -7.91 11.16 16.33
N LEU A 474 -8.14 9.97 15.79
CA LEU A 474 -8.20 8.72 16.53
C LEU A 474 -6.95 7.90 16.20
N LEU A 475 -6.14 7.56 17.20
CA LEU A 475 -5.03 6.63 17.12
C LEU A 475 -5.48 5.30 17.75
N CYS A 476 -5.18 4.18 17.11
CA CYS A 476 -5.58 2.88 17.64
C CYS A 476 -4.65 1.72 17.24
N SER A 477 -4.64 0.67 18.05
CA SER A 477 -4.10 -0.65 17.68
C SER A 477 -5.07 -1.42 16.77
N ASP A 478 -4.58 -2.51 16.19
CA ASP A 478 -5.33 -3.37 15.25
C ASP A 478 -6.58 -3.98 15.91
N GLY A 479 -6.55 -4.26 17.22
CA GLY A 479 -7.70 -4.77 17.96
C GLY A 479 -8.93 -3.85 17.93
N LEU A 480 -8.75 -2.55 17.63
CA LEU A 480 -9.87 -1.65 17.31
C LEU A 480 -10.17 -1.61 15.80
N SER A 481 -9.17 -1.42 14.94
CA SER A 481 -9.40 -1.10 13.52
C SER A 481 -9.68 -2.31 12.62
N ASP A 482 -9.32 -3.51 13.05
CA ASP A 482 -9.57 -4.72 12.28
C ASP A 482 -11.05 -4.90 11.94
N ASN A 483 -11.31 -5.54 10.80
CA ASN A 483 -12.65 -5.78 10.25
C ASN A 483 -13.46 -4.49 9.99
N ASP A 484 -12.79 -3.37 9.68
CA ASP A 484 -13.39 -2.09 9.30
C ASP A 484 -14.33 -1.52 10.38
N LEU A 485 -14.05 -1.80 11.66
CA LEU A 485 -14.94 -1.45 12.76
C LEU A 485 -15.07 0.07 12.95
N ILE A 486 -14.03 0.85 12.63
CA ILE A 486 -14.11 2.32 12.70
C ILE A 486 -14.98 2.86 11.57
N GLU A 487 -14.79 2.35 10.36
CA GLU A 487 -15.54 2.70 9.17
C GLU A 487 -17.04 2.39 9.35
N GLU A 488 -17.38 1.31 10.04
CA GLU A 488 -18.77 0.94 10.39
C GLU A 488 -19.39 1.88 11.44
N HIS A 489 -18.62 2.26 12.47
CA HIS A 489 -19.18 2.85 13.70
C HIS A 489 -18.83 4.34 13.94
N TRP A 490 -18.02 4.99 13.10
CA TRP A 490 -17.59 6.38 13.34
C TRP A 490 -18.78 7.36 13.46
N GLN A 491 -19.83 7.21 12.64
CA GLN A 491 -21.01 8.08 12.71
C GLN A 491 -21.76 7.94 14.04
N THR A 492 -21.73 6.76 14.66
CA THR A 492 -22.45 6.49 15.91
C THR A 492 -21.61 6.75 17.15
N LEU A 493 -20.28 6.66 17.05
CA LEU A 493 -19.37 6.72 18.20
C LEU A 493 -18.50 7.98 18.24
N LEU A 494 -18.21 8.59 17.10
CA LEU A 494 -17.28 9.72 16.98
C LEU A 494 -17.97 11.02 16.57
N LEU A 495 -18.93 10.98 15.64
CA LEU A 495 -19.70 12.18 15.26
C LEU A 495 -20.43 12.86 16.44
N PRO A 496 -21.01 12.12 17.42
CA PRO A 496 -21.60 12.72 18.63
C PRO A 496 -20.63 13.58 19.46
N VAL A 497 -19.32 13.33 19.36
CA VAL A 497 -18.30 14.17 20.02
C VAL A 497 -18.19 15.53 19.34
N LEU A 498 -18.20 15.57 18.00
CA LEU A 498 -18.21 16.81 17.22
C LEU A 498 -19.52 17.59 17.37
N GLU A 499 -20.63 16.90 17.61
CA GLU A 499 -21.93 17.50 17.93
C GLU A 499 -22.01 18.03 19.37
N GLY A 500 -21.06 17.66 20.23
CA GLY A 500 -21.06 18.00 21.65
C GLY A 500 -22.11 17.26 22.47
N THR A 501 -22.68 16.17 21.95
CA THR A 501 -23.68 15.34 22.64
C THR A 501 -23.03 14.24 23.49
N VAL A 502 -21.78 13.88 23.20
CA VAL A 502 -20.97 12.89 23.93
C VAL A 502 -19.60 13.47 24.25
N ASP A 503 -19.11 13.28 25.48
CA ASP A 503 -17.75 13.67 25.85
C ASP A 503 -16.70 12.66 25.34
N ILE A 504 -15.48 13.15 25.10
CA ILE A 504 -14.38 12.36 24.53
C ILE A 504 -14.05 11.09 25.35
N SER A 505 -14.20 11.15 26.68
CA SER A 505 -13.87 10.01 27.55
C SER A 505 -14.93 8.91 27.43
N THR A 506 -16.19 9.29 27.25
CA THR A 506 -17.29 8.36 26.97
C THR A 506 -17.12 7.71 25.61
N ALA A 507 -16.77 8.47 24.56
CA ALA A 507 -16.52 7.92 23.22
C ALA A 507 -15.40 6.86 23.23
N VAL A 508 -14.27 7.16 23.90
CA VAL A 508 -13.16 6.19 24.04
C VAL A 508 -13.58 4.92 24.76
N ARG A 509 -14.41 5.01 25.83
CA ARG A 509 -14.96 3.81 26.50
C ARG A 509 -15.88 3.00 25.59
N GLN A 510 -16.70 3.67 24.79
CA GLN A 510 -17.61 3.02 23.86
C GLN A 510 -16.83 2.30 22.74
N LEU A 511 -15.77 2.92 22.21
CA LEU A 511 -14.87 2.31 21.22
C LEU A 511 -14.23 1.02 21.75
N VAL A 512 -13.66 1.04 22.97
CA VAL A 512 -13.09 -0.17 23.57
C VAL A 512 -14.16 -1.24 23.83
N ALA A 513 -15.35 -0.83 24.29
CA ALA A 513 -16.44 -1.77 24.55
C ALA A 513 -16.92 -2.48 23.28
N ILE A 514 -17.09 -1.75 22.17
CA ILE A 514 -17.52 -2.33 20.90
C ILE A 514 -16.42 -3.21 20.29
N ALA A 515 -15.14 -2.81 20.40
CA ALA A 515 -14.00 -3.60 19.95
C ALA A 515 -13.93 -4.94 20.69
N ASN A 516 -14.08 -4.93 22.01
CA ASN A 516 -14.13 -6.15 22.82
C ASN A 516 -15.32 -7.06 22.48
N GLN A 517 -16.43 -6.48 22.02
CA GLN A 517 -17.63 -7.22 21.63
C GLN A 517 -17.51 -7.83 20.23
N GLN A 518 -16.95 -7.10 19.26
CA GLN A 518 -16.98 -7.48 17.84
C GLN A 518 -15.64 -8.02 17.32
N ASN A 519 -14.51 -7.43 17.71
CA ASN A 519 -13.18 -7.92 17.35
C ASN A 519 -12.69 -8.91 18.40
N GLY A 520 -12.54 -8.50 19.65
CA GLY A 520 -12.29 -9.35 20.84
C GLY A 520 -11.09 -10.32 20.77
N HIS A 521 -10.37 -10.38 19.65
CA HIS A 521 -9.27 -11.30 19.36
C HIS A 521 -7.91 -10.75 19.81
N ASP A 522 -7.85 -9.45 20.10
CA ASP A 522 -6.63 -8.76 20.50
C ASP A 522 -6.78 -7.83 21.70
N ASN A 523 -5.65 -7.27 22.13
CA ASN A 523 -5.59 -6.08 22.95
C ASN A 523 -6.21 -4.90 22.19
N VAL A 524 -6.80 -3.96 22.91
CA VAL A 524 -7.44 -2.80 22.29
C VAL A 524 -6.92 -1.55 22.94
N THR A 525 -6.31 -0.67 22.16
CA THR A 525 -5.80 0.62 22.63
C THR A 525 -6.27 1.75 21.75
N VAL A 526 -6.70 2.83 22.41
CA VAL A 526 -7.36 3.97 21.80
C VAL A 526 -6.75 5.24 22.38
N GLY A 527 -6.42 6.18 21.49
CA GLY A 527 -6.15 7.57 21.82
C GLY A 527 -7.02 8.46 20.94
N LEU A 528 -7.90 9.26 21.53
CA LEU A 528 -8.77 10.16 20.80
C LEU A 528 -8.41 11.62 21.12
N LEU A 529 -8.21 12.43 20.09
CA LEU A 529 -7.86 13.85 20.16
C LEU A 529 -8.95 14.66 19.46
N HIS A 530 -9.60 15.58 20.16
CA HIS A 530 -10.56 16.55 19.63
C HIS A 530 -9.90 17.91 19.48
N CYS A 531 -9.77 18.37 18.24
CA CYS A 531 -9.27 19.70 17.93
C CYS A 531 -10.45 20.65 17.65
N ARG A 532 -10.54 21.72 18.44
CA ARG A 532 -11.49 22.81 18.27
C ARG A 532 -10.77 24.07 17.84
N VAL A 533 -11.09 24.58 16.66
CA VAL A 533 -10.55 25.82 16.11
C VAL A 533 -11.51 26.97 16.41
N THR A 534 -11.03 27.99 17.13
CA THR A 534 -11.81 29.21 17.40
C THR A 534 -11.18 30.40 16.68
N LEU A 535 -11.97 31.07 15.84
CA LEU A 535 -11.58 32.34 15.23
C LEU A 535 -11.66 33.47 16.27
N ALA A 536 -10.64 34.32 16.33
CA ALA A 536 -10.74 35.59 17.03
C ALA A 536 -11.80 36.48 16.35
N ALA A 537 -12.51 37.30 17.13
CA ALA A 537 -13.53 38.19 16.60
C ALA A 537 -12.96 39.06 15.46
N PRO A 538 -13.64 39.15 14.31
CA PRO A 538 -13.14 39.90 13.17
C PRO A 538 -12.99 41.38 13.54
N SER A 539 -11.79 41.93 13.33
CA SER A 539 -11.53 43.36 13.46
C SER A 539 -10.81 43.83 12.21
N GLY A 540 -11.22 44.98 11.66
CA GLY A 540 -10.62 45.51 10.42
C GLY A 540 -9.11 45.76 10.57
N ALA A 541 -8.62 46.05 11.78
CA ALA A 541 -7.20 46.19 12.06
C ALA A 541 -6.43 44.87 11.93
N ALA A 542 -7.00 43.75 12.38
CA ALA A 542 -6.36 42.44 12.26
C ALA A 542 -6.30 41.97 10.80
N GLU A 543 -7.33 42.25 10.01
CA GLU A 543 -7.38 41.91 8.59
C GLU A 543 -6.38 42.73 7.76
N LEU A 544 -6.25 44.03 8.05
CA LEU A 544 -5.22 44.89 7.45
C LEU A 544 -3.80 44.41 7.78
N HIS A 545 -3.53 44.10 9.05
CA HIS A 545 -2.22 43.60 9.48
C HIS A 545 -1.87 42.26 8.83
N LEU A 546 -2.84 41.35 8.69
CA LEU A 546 -2.67 40.10 7.97
C LEU A 546 -2.31 40.36 6.50
N SER A 547 -3.05 41.25 5.83
CA SER A 547 -2.79 41.62 4.44
C SER A 547 -1.39 42.23 4.24
N GLU A 548 -0.97 43.12 5.13
CA GLU A 548 0.36 43.75 5.09
C GLU A 548 1.47 42.71 5.31
N SER A 549 1.31 41.83 6.30
CA SER A 549 2.28 40.77 6.60
C SER A 549 2.46 39.79 5.44
N LEU A 550 1.35 39.40 4.80
CA LEU A 550 1.38 38.53 3.63
C LEU A 550 1.96 39.24 2.40
N ALA A 551 1.69 40.53 2.21
CA ALA A 551 2.28 41.31 1.12
C ALA A 551 3.80 41.47 1.28
N GLU A 552 4.28 41.72 2.50
CA GLU A 552 5.71 41.77 2.81
C GLU A 552 6.39 40.41 2.54
N LEU A 553 5.74 39.32 2.95
CA LEU A 553 6.22 37.96 2.71
C LEU A 553 6.36 37.68 1.20
N ALA A 554 5.36 38.02 0.40
CA ALA A 554 5.43 37.85 -1.05
C ALA A 554 6.49 38.76 -1.70
N ALA A 555 6.81 39.93 -1.14
CA ALA A 555 7.82 40.83 -1.70
C ALA A 555 9.27 40.41 -1.36
N ALA A 556 9.47 39.50 -0.42
CA ALA A 556 10.79 39.03 -0.04
C ALA A 556 11.41 38.15 -1.15
N PRO A 557 12.75 38.23 -1.38
CA PRO A 557 13.40 37.35 -2.35
C PRO A 557 13.25 35.88 -1.94
N VAL A 558 12.70 35.06 -2.83
CA VAL A 558 12.64 33.60 -2.68
C VAL A 558 14.07 33.07 -2.63
N GLY A 559 14.48 32.47 -1.50
CA GLY A 559 15.78 31.80 -1.36
C GLY A 559 16.78 32.36 -0.34
N ILE A 560 16.45 33.39 0.44
CA ILE A 560 17.29 33.76 1.61
C ILE A 560 16.62 33.22 2.87
N SER A 561 17.00 31.99 3.24
CA SER A 561 16.69 31.43 4.56
C SER A 561 17.19 32.40 5.63
N ARG A 562 16.29 33.01 6.41
CA ARG A 562 16.65 33.84 7.57
C ARG A 562 17.14 32.93 8.69
N ILE A 563 18.34 32.35 8.53
CA ILE A 563 19.09 31.80 9.66
C ILE A 563 19.48 33.01 10.50
N ALA A 564 18.83 33.17 11.65
CA ALA A 564 19.21 34.16 12.65
C ALA A 564 20.69 33.97 13.00
N ALA A 565 21.51 34.93 12.56
CA ALA A 565 22.90 35.05 12.90
C ALA A 565 23.02 35.44 14.38
N ASP A 566 23.01 34.46 15.27
CA ASP A 566 23.67 34.52 16.58
C ASP A 566 23.66 33.13 17.23
N SER A 567 24.65 32.30 16.89
CA SER A 567 25.08 31.17 17.71
C SER A 567 26.54 30.82 17.40
N PRO A 568 27.38 30.54 18.42
CA PRO A 568 28.81 30.27 18.25
C PRO A 568 29.03 28.90 17.60
N PRO A 569 30.20 28.67 16.95
CA PRO A 569 30.43 27.47 16.17
C PRO A 569 30.51 26.24 17.08
N ALA A 570 29.58 25.30 16.90
CA ALA A 570 29.73 23.95 17.41
C ALA A 570 30.74 23.22 16.52
N THR A 571 31.79 22.69 17.14
CA THR A 571 32.80 21.85 16.50
C THR A 571 32.15 20.63 15.84
N GLU A 572 32.16 20.59 14.51
CA GLU A 572 31.82 19.40 13.74
C GLU A 572 32.86 18.30 13.96
N PRO A 573 32.47 17.06 14.30
CA PRO A 573 33.30 15.91 14.01
C PRO A 573 33.18 15.59 12.52
N HIS A 574 34.31 15.66 11.81
CA HIS A 574 34.45 15.14 10.44
C HIS A 574 33.91 13.71 10.36
N LEU A 575 32.73 13.55 9.74
CA LEU A 575 32.25 12.30 9.20
C LEU A 575 32.25 12.45 7.68
N ALA A 576 32.95 11.55 7.01
CA ALA A 576 33.09 11.52 5.56
C ALA A 576 31.71 11.53 4.87
N GLU A 577 31.60 12.31 3.80
CA GLU A 577 30.46 12.30 2.88
C GLU A 577 30.14 10.83 2.48
N PRO A 578 28.92 10.34 2.71
CA PRO A 578 28.50 9.09 2.11
C PRO A 578 28.38 9.33 0.60
N ALA A 579 29.19 8.60 -0.15
CA ALA A 579 29.07 8.51 -1.60
C ALA A 579 27.62 8.21 -1.98
N TYR A 580 27.09 9.03 -2.89
CA TYR A 580 25.80 8.85 -3.54
C TYR A 580 25.77 7.46 -4.20
N LEU A 581 25.15 6.48 -3.53
CA LEU A 581 24.82 5.21 -4.14
C LEU A 581 23.55 5.43 -4.95
N PRO A 582 23.51 5.09 -6.25
CA PRO A 582 22.27 5.09 -7.00
C PRO A 582 21.28 4.15 -6.30
N ALA A 583 20.00 4.55 -6.29
CA ALA A 583 18.90 3.80 -5.72
C ALA A 583 19.08 2.30 -5.98
N ALA A 584 19.15 1.52 -4.90
CA ALA A 584 19.14 0.07 -5.02
C ALA A 584 17.88 -0.32 -5.81
N ASN A 585 18.04 -1.04 -6.92
CA ASN A 585 16.93 -1.58 -7.67
C ASN A 585 16.02 -2.34 -6.69
N PRO A 586 14.74 -1.93 -6.51
CA PRO A 586 13.83 -2.71 -5.68
C PRO A 586 13.73 -4.11 -6.27
N SER A 587 13.69 -5.14 -5.42
CA SER A 587 13.56 -6.51 -5.91
C SER A 587 12.26 -6.64 -6.71
N THR A 588 12.37 -7.01 -7.98
CA THR A 588 11.24 -7.32 -8.88
C THR A 588 10.59 -8.68 -8.57
N LEU A 589 10.99 -9.33 -7.47
CA LEU A 589 10.44 -10.60 -7.05
C LEU A 589 9.06 -10.34 -6.43
N LYS A 590 8.00 -10.82 -7.11
CA LYS A 590 6.71 -11.07 -6.45
C LYS A 590 6.96 -11.91 -5.20
N THR A 591 6.30 -11.62 -4.09
CA THR A 591 6.39 -12.40 -2.86
C THR A 591 5.93 -13.83 -3.14
N GLN A 592 6.84 -14.72 -3.50
CA GLN A 592 6.54 -16.14 -3.65
C GLN A 592 6.47 -16.72 -2.23
N LEU A 593 5.24 -16.93 -1.75
CA LEU A 593 4.98 -17.76 -0.59
C LEU A 593 5.61 -19.12 -0.83
N LYS A 594 6.68 -19.41 -0.08
CA LYS A 594 7.16 -20.78 0.08
C LYS A 594 6.00 -21.58 0.66
N LYS A 595 5.36 -22.43 -0.15
CA LYS A 595 4.46 -23.48 0.33
C LYS A 595 5.21 -24.19 1.45
N GLN A 596 4.83 -23.93 2.70
CA GLN A 596 5.35 -24.73 3.80
C GLN A 596 4.99 -26.18 3.48
N PRO A 597 5.92 -27.14 3.64
CA PRO A 597 5.53 -28.54 3.61
C PRO A 597 4.42 -28.68 4.65
N ALA A 598 3.30 -29.28 4.24
CA ALA A 598 2.14 -29.48 5.09
C ALA A 598 2.62 -29.85 6.49
N ARG A 599 2.29 -29.01 7.49
CA ARG A 599 2.50 -29.34 8.90
C ARG A 599 2.01 -30.77 9.06
N SER A 600 2.92 -31.67 9.40
CA SER A 600 2.60 -33.01 9.86
C SER A 600 1.62 -32.82 11.01
N ARG A 601 0.32 -32.88 10.71
CA ARG A 601 -0.70 -33.21 11.70
C ARG A 601 -0.18 -34.50 12.30
N SER A 602 0.27 -34.45 13.55
CA SER A 602 0.51 -35.65 14.33
C SER A 602 -0.76 -36.48 14.16
N SER A 603 -0.67 -37.52 13.33
CA SER A 603 -1.88 -38.19 12.90
C SER A 603 -2.46 -38.82 14.16
N LEU A 604 -3.69 -38.45 14.50
CA LEU A 604 -4.50 -39.18 15.48
C LEU A 604 -4.91 -40.55 14.92
N LEU A 605 -4.50 -40.88 13.69
CA LEU A 605 -4.79 -42.11 12.97
C LEU A 605 -4.32 -43.40 13.68
N PRO A 606 -3.09 -43.53 14.23
CA PRO A 606 -2.71 -44.69 15.03
C PRO A 606 -3.50 -44.81 16.34
N TRP A 607 -3.93 -43.70 16.94
CA TRP A 607 -4.78 -43.71 18.14
C TRP A 607 -6.22 -44.13 17.82
N LEU A 608 -6.77 -43.64 16.70
CA LEU A 608 -8.09 -44.05 16.20
C LEU A 608 -8.09 -45.52 15.74
N LEU A 609 -7.01 -45.97 15.09
CA LEU A 609 -6.84 -47.38 14.70
C LEU A 609 -6.67 -48.27 15.93
N GLY A 610 -5.92 -47.82 16.94
CA GLY A 610 -5.80 -48.49 18.24
C GLY A 610 -7.15 -48.61 18.95
N LEU A 611 -7.94 -47.54 18.99
CA LEU A 611 -9.29 -47.55 19.56
C LEU A 611 -10.23 -48.48 18.79
N LEU A 612 -10.18 -48.48 17.46
CA LEU A 612 -10.97 -49.38 16.61
C LEU A 612 -10.61 -50.86 16.84
N ILE A 613 -9.33 -51.18 16.97
CA ILE A 613 -8.88 -52.54 17.29
C ILE A 613 -9.35 -52.95 18.69
N LEU A 614 -9.32 -52.04 19.66
CA LEU A 614 -9.75 -52.29 21.04
C LEU A 614 -11.27 -52.50 21.12
N LEU A 615 -12.05 -51.70 20.39
CA LEU A 615 -13.50 -51.86 20.26
C LEU A 615 -13.87 -53.14 19.51
N ALA A 616 -13.13 -53.52 18.46
CA ALA A 616 -13.33 -54.76 17.75
C ALA A 616 -12.98 -55.99 18.61
N ALA A 617 -11.89 -55.92 19.40
CA ALA A 617 -11.53 -56.97 20.34
C ALA A 617 -12.56 -57.09 21.48
N ALA A 618 -13.02 -55.96 22.03
CA ALA A 618 -14.08 -55.93 23.04
C ALA A 618 -15.41 -56.47 22.47
N GLY A 619 -15.79 -56.06 21.27
CA GLY A 619 -16.98 -56.56 20.58
C GLY A 619 -16.88 -58.06 20.29
N SER A 620 -15.72 -58.55 19.84
CA SER A 620 -15.48 -59.98 19.60
C SER A 620 -15.55 -60.80 20.88
N LEU A 621 -15.00 -60.27 21.99
CA LEU A 621 -15.10 -60.89 23.31
C LEU A 621 -16.55 -60.90 23.81
N LEU A 622 -17.33 -59.86 23.53
CA LEU A 622 -18.74 -59.75 23.91
C LEU A 622 -19.62 -60.72 23.11
N VAL A 623 -19.34 -60.92 21.81
CA VAL A 623 -20.00 -61.94 20.97
C VAL A 623 -19.61 -63.36 21.42
N TRP A 624 -18.37 -63.57 21.87
CA TRP A 624 -17.91 -64.86 22.40
C TRP A 624 -18.50 -65.21 23.77
N LEU A 625 -18.60 -64.24 24.68
CA LEU A 625 -19.18 -64.40 26.02
C LEU A 625 -20.72 -64.51 25.97
N PHE A 626 -21.37 -63.88 24.99
CA PHE A 626 -22.83 -63.81 24.85
C PHE A 626 -23.26 -64.15 23.40
N PRO A 627 -23.25 -65.45 23.02
CA PRO A 627 -23.55 -65.90 21.65
C PRO A 627 -24.96 -65.54 21.16
N SER A 628 -25.88 -65.18 22.06
CA SER A 628 -27.22 -64.68 21.74
C SER A 628 -27.24 -63.28 21.11
N ILE A 629 -26.18 -62.48 21.23
CA ILE A 629 -26.08 -61.12 20.64
C ILE A 629 -25.68 -61.17 19.16
N GLY A 630 -24.80 -62.11 18.78
CA GLY A 630 -24.32 -62.24 17.39
C GLY A 630 -25.44 -62.54 16.38
N SER A 631 -26.46 -63.28 16.81
CA SER A 631 -27.63 -63.63 15.97
C SER A 631 -28.56 -62.46 15.63
N ARG A 632 -28.41 -61.29 16.29
CA ARG A 632 -29.22 -60.09 16.02
C ARG A 632 -28.51 -59.05 15.14
N LEU A 633 -27.18 -59.12 15.02
CA LEU A 633 -26.39 -58.10 14.33
C LEU A 633 -26.08 -58.42 12.86
N PHE A 634 -26.19 -59.69 12.45
CA PHE A 634 -25.90 -60.10 11.07
C PHE A 634 -26.99 -61.05 10.54
N PRO A 635 -28.15 -60.53 10.10
CA PRO A 635 -29.10 -61.32 9.33
C PRO A 635 -28.48 -61.69 7.96
N THR A 636 -28.53 -62.97 7.63
CA THR A 636 -27.99 -63.55 6.39
C THR A 636 -28.84 -63.06 5.22
N ILE A 637 -28.26 -62.27 4.31
CA ILE A 637 -28.91 -61.89 3.05
C ILE A 637 -28.37 -62.82 1.95
N GLU A 638 -29.20 -63.76 1.50
CA GLU A 638 -29.01 -64.49 0.25
C GLU A 638 -29.29 -63.54 -0.92
N SER A 639 -28.33 -63.43 -1.86
CA SER A 639 -28.50 -62.62 -3.06
C SER A 639 -28.46 -63.51 -4.29
N THR A 640 -29.64 -63.65 -4.93
CA THR A 640 -29.87 -64.28 -6.22
C THR A 640 -29.40 -63.40 -7.36
N ALA A 641 -28.66 -63.98 -8.30
CA ALA A 641 -28.25 -63.35 -9.55
C ALA A 641 -29.41 -63.27 -10.56
N VAL A 642 -29.60 -62.09 -11.16
CA VAL A 642 -30.32 -61.90 -12.44
C VAL A 642 -29.72 -60.70 -13.17
N SER A 643 -29.26 -60.91 -14.41
CA SER A 643 -29.18 -59.89 -15.48
C SER A 643 -30.47 -59.99 -16.33
N PRO A 644 -30.98 -58.93 -16.97
CA PRO A 644 -30.48 -58.56 -18.31
C PRO A 644 -30.62 -57.08 -18.74
N ASP A 645 -29.83 -56.74 -19.78
CA ASP A 645 -30.05 -55.90 -20.96
C ASP A 645 -30.76 -54.52 -20.92
N GLY A 646 -30.10 -53.55 -21.57
CA GLY A 646 -30.75 -52.77 -22.63
C GLY A 646 -30.38 -51.29 -22.77
N THR A 647 -29.58 -50.97 -23.81
CA THR A 647 -29.57 -49.70 -24.61
C THR A 647 -29.08 -48.41 -23.92
N THR A 648 -28.25 -47.51 -24.46
CA THR A 648 -28.08 -47.00 -25.85
C THR A 648 -26.82 -46.10 -25.96
N SER A 649 -26.10 -46.18 -27.10
CA SER A 649 -25.48 -45.07 -27.87
C SER A 649 -24.24 -44.26 -27.36
N PRO A 650 -23.47 -43.62 -28.30
CA PRO A 650 -22.02 -43.79 -28.38
C PRO A 650 -21.18 -42.58 -27.92
N ALA A 651 -19.87 -42.81 -27.73
CA ALA A 651 -18.84 -41.78 -27.64
C ALA A 651 -18.65 -41.07 -29.01
N PRO A 652 -18.16 -39.81 -29.02
CA PRO A 652 -16.73 -39.68 -29.33
C PRO A 652 -15.99 -38.49 -28.65
N SER A 653 -14.67 -38.67 -28.57
CA SER A 653 -13.59 -37.66 -28.70
C SER A 653 -13.58 -36.42 -27.78
N ALA A 654 -12.70 -36.45 -26.78
CA ALA A 654 -12.14 -35.25 -26.18
C ALA A 654 -10.95 -34.76 -27.01
N SER A 655 -11.16 -33.70 -27.79
CA SER A 655 -10.11 -32.87 -28.36
C SER A 655 -9.53 -31.97 -27.26
N GLY A 656 -8.27 -32.17 -26.92
CA GLY A 656 -7.50 -31.24 -26.09
C GLY A 656 -7.17 -29.98 -26.89
N PHE A 657 -7.63 -28.82 -26.43
CA PHE A 657 -7.13 -27.53 -26.89
C PHE A 657 -5.98 -27.08 -25.98
N VAL A 658 -4.90 -26.71 -26.65
CA VAL A 658 -3.65 -26.17 -26.14
C VAL A 658 -3.83 -24.68 -25.86
N TYR A 659 -3.53 -24.23 -24.65
CA TYR A 659 -3.39 -22.80 -24.32
C TYR A 659 -2.05 -22.27 -24.85
N PRO A 660 -1.99 -21.04 -25.40
CA PRO A 660 -0.73 -20.37 -25.71
C PRO A 660 -0.05 -19.90 -24.42
N ASN A 661 1.22 -20.28 -24.23
CA ASN A 661 2.04 -19.81 -23.12
C ASN A 661 2.34 -18.31 -23.23
N PRO A 662 2.28 -17.53 -22.13
CA PRO A 662 2.70 -16.14 -22.10
C PRO A 662 4.22 -16.01 -22.28
N ILE A 663 4.62 -14.98 -23.02
CA ILE A 663 6.01 -14.63 -23.34
C ILE A 663 6.65 -14.07 -22.06
N ALA A 664 7.50 -14.86 -21.42
CA ALA A 664 8.37 -14.40 -20.34
C ALA A 664 9.41 -13.39 -20.86
N THR A 665 9.50 -12.22 -20.21
CA THR A 665 10.64 -11.32 -20.28
C THR A 665 11.82 -11.95 -19.52
N SER A 666 12.82 -12.42 -20.27
CA SER A 666 13.97 -13.14 -19.71
C SER A 666 14.92 -12.21 -18.91
N PRO A 667 15.44 -12.63 -17.75
CA PRO A 667 16.49 -11.88 -17.04
C PRO A 667 17.79 -11.86 -17.86
N PHE A 668 18.57 -10.79 -17.71
CA PHE A 668 19.85 -10.61 -18.41
C PHE A 668 20.84 -11.76 -18.11
N LEU A 669 21.33 -12.42 -19.16
CA LEU A 669 22.28 -13.53 -19.02
C LEU A 669 23.68 -12.96 -18.76
N THR A 670 24.27 -13.31 -17.61
CA THR A 670 25.63 -12.89 -17.22
C THR A 670 26.65 -13.99 -17.51
N THR A 671 27.95 -13.67 -17.48
CA THR A 671 29.00 -14.70 -17.57
C THR A 671 28.82 -15.73 -16.44
N GLN A 672 29.07 -17.01 -16.76
CA GLN A 672 28.80 -18.18 -15.90
C GLN A 672 27.32 -18.53 -15.70
N SER A 673 26.38 -17.77 -16.28
CA SER A 673 24.98 -18.19 -16.34
C SER A 673 24.86 -19.52 -17.08
N ARG A 674 24.09 -20.44 -16.52
CA ARG A 674 23.81 -21.75 -17.11
C ARG A 674 22.37 -21.82 -17.53
N VAL A 675 22.15 -22.19 -18.79
CA VAL A 675 20.85 -22.12 -19.43
C VAL A 675 20.49 -23.45 -20.10
N LEU A 676 19.21 -23.80 -20.09
CA LEU A 676 18.67 -24.95 -20.83
C LEU A 676 17.87 -24.44 -22.02
N VAL A 677 18.13 -24.99 -23.20
CA VAL A 677 17.33 -24.71 -24.40
C VAL A 677 16.00 -25.46 -24.30
N ASN A 678 14.88 -24.74 -24.13
CA ASN A 678 13.57 -25.38 -23.95
C ASN A 678 12.75 -25.45 -25.23
N ARG A 679 13.06 -24.61 -26.23
CA ARG A 679 12.36 -24.55 -27.50
C ARG A 679 13.29 -24.22 -28.67
N ALA A 680 12.92 -24.66 -29.86
CA ALA A 680 13.60 -24.34 -31.12
C ALA A 680 13.27 -22.91 -31.57
N ALA A 681 14.10 -22.33 -32.43
CA ALA A 681 13.79 -21.05 -33.08
C ALA A 681 12.66 -21.26 -34.10
N VAL A 682 11.80 -20.26 -34.30
CA VAL A 682 10.73 -20.29 -35.29
C VAL A 682 11.05 -19.27 -36.37
N ASP A 683 11.18 -19.72 -37.62
CA ASP A 683 11.27 -18.84 -38.79
C ASP A 683 10.02 -19.00 -39.67
N GLY A 684 9.89 -18.17 -40.71
CA GLY A 684 8.75 -18.20 -41.63
C GLY A 684 8.54 -19.52 -42.40
N ALA A 685 9.43 -20.50 -42.24
CA ALA A 685 9.35 -21.83 -42.85
C ALA A 685 9.17 -22.99 -41.84
N GLY A 686 9.23 -22.74 -40.52
CA GLY A 686 8.99 -23.75 -39.48
C GLY A 686 9.92 -23.63 -38.26
N GLN A 687 9.98 -24.69 -37.44
CA GLN A 687 10.90 -24.76 -36.28
C GLN A 687 12.30 -25.21 -36.73
N THR A 688 13.33 -24.42 -36.43
CA THR A 688 14.74 -24.72 -36.71
C THR A 688 15.57 -24.74 -35.41
N PRO A 689 16.60 -25.61 -35.30
CA PRO A 689 17.44 -25.68 -34.10
C PRO A 689 18.16 -24.35 -33.87
N VAL A 690 18.46 -24.03 -32.60
CA VAL A 690 19.20 -22.80 -32.24
C VAL A 690 20.59 -22.86 -32.86
N VAL A 691 21.01 -21.85 -33.62
CA VAL A 691 22.28 -21.88 -34.35
C VAL A 691 23.32 -20.97 -33.71
N LEU A 692 24.48 -21.51 -33.32
CA LEU A 692 25.62 -20.73 -32.83
C LEU A 692 26.60 -20.42 -33.98
N LEU A 693 27.07 -19.18 -34.02
CA LEU A 693 28.11 -18.74 -34.94
C LEU A 693 29.49 -19.13 -34.40
N PRO A 694 30.33 -19.85 -35.15
CA PRO A 694 31.62 -20.33 -34.63
C PRO A 694 32.63 -19.20 -34.34
N GLN A 695 32.42 -18.00 -34.90
CA GLN A 695 33.26 -16.83 -34.66
C GLN A 695 32.38 -15.61 -34.37
N PHE A 696 32.91 -14.67 -33.59
CA PHE A 696 32.23 -13.39 -33.36
C PHE A 696 32.11 -12.63 -34.69
N PRO A 697 30.94 -12.05 -35.04
CA PRO A 697 30.77 -11.42 -36.35
C PRO A 697 31.74 -10.24 -36.53
N SER A 698 32.56 -10.25 -37.59
CA SER A 698 33.44 -9.12 -37.98
C SER A 698 32.71 -8.12 -38.90
N PRO A 699 33.08 -6.82 -38.92
CA PRO A 699 32.56 -5.87 -39.92
C PRO A 699 32.93 -6.30 -41.36
N PRO A 700 32.26 -5.78 -42.40
CA PRO A 700 32.35 -6.34 -43.75
C PRO A 700 33.67 -5.94 -44.43
N ALA A 701 34.75 -6.64 -44.08
CA ALA A 701 36.02 -6.58 -44.79
C ALA A 701 36.86 -7.83 -44.48
N SER A 702 36.41 -8.98 -44.96
CA SER A 702 37.26 -10.04 -45.54
C SER A 702 36.42 -11.30 -45.73
N SER A 703 36.41 -11.81 -46.95
CA SER A 703 35.84 -13.09 -47.31
C SER A 703 36.72 -14.22 -46.77
N GLN A 704 36.56 -14.56 -45.49
CA GLN A 704 37.02 -15.84 -44.97
C GLN A 704 35.87 -16.87 -45.09
N PRO A 705 36.18 -18.14 -45.39
CA PRO A 705 35.15 -19.17 -45.51
C PRO A 705 34.44 -19.34 -44.16
N LEU A 706 33.13 -19.06 -44.16
CA LEU A 706 32.25 -19.25 -43.01
C LEU A 706 32.37 -20.70 -42.54
N SER A 707 32.91 -20.87 -41.34
CA SER A 707 32.84 -22.16 -40.64
C SER A 707 31.36 -22.49 -40.43
N ARG A 708 30.97 -23.76 -40.64
CA ARG A 708 29.55 -24.14 -40.65
C ARG A 708 28.90 -23.80 -39.30
N PRO A 709 27.71 -23.18 -39.29
CA PRO A 709 27.00 -22.86 -38.07
C PRO A 709 26.68 -24.13 -37.26
N ILE A 710 26.69 -24.02 -35.93
CA ILE A 710 26.48 -25.17 -35.02
C ILE A 710 25.01 -25.20 -34.60
N PRO A 711 24.18 -26.14 -35.08
CA PRO A 711 22.81 -26.28 -34.63
C PRO A 711 22.77 -27.00 -33.27
N ILE A 712 22.01 -26.42 -32.35
CA ILE A 712 21.85 -26.84 -30.97
C ILE A 712 20.43 -27.37 -30.78
N PRO A 713 20.26 -28.65 -30.42
CA PRO A 713 18.94 -29.22 -30.21
C PRO A 713 18.31 -28.75 -28.89
N VAL A 714 16.98 -28.79 -28.84
CA VAL A 714 16.20 -28.58 -27.61
C VAL A 714 16.59 -29.62 -26.56
N GLY A 715 16.74 -29.18 -25.31
CA GLY A 715 17.24 -29.99 -24.20
C GLY A 715 18.76 -29.91 -23.99
N THR A 716 19.48 -29.10 -24.78
CA THR A 716 20.92 -28.86 -24.58
C THR A 716 21.15 -27.89 -23.41
N VAL A 717 22.13 -28.20 -22.56
CA VAL A 717 22.62 -27.30 -21.52
C VAL A 717 23.78 -26.49 -22.07
N LEU A 718 23.71 -25.16 -21.89
CA LEU A 718 24.73 -24.20 -22.31
C LEU A 718 25.24 -23.39 -21.12
N GLU A 719 26.49 -22.94 -21.18
CA GLU A 719 27.09 -22.01 -20.23
C GLU A 719 27.56 -20.75 -20.95
N VAL A 720 27.25 -19.57 -20.40
CA VAL A 720 27.71 -18.29 -20.92
C VAL A 720 29.18 -18.11 -20.53
N VAL A 721 30.07 -18.17 -21.53
CA VAL A 721 31.51 -18.01 -21.34
C VAL A 721 31.92 -16.54 -21.38
N ALA A 722 31.32 -15.77 -22.29
CA ALA A 722 31.63 -14.35 -22.47
C ALA A 722 30.40 -13.56 -22.93
N VAL A 723 30.40 -12.27 -22.61
CA VAL A 723 29.40 -11.29 -23.08
C VAL A 723 30.14 -10.14 -23.74
N GLN A 724 29.71 -9.74 -24.94
CA GLN A 724 30.23 -8.57 -25.64
C GLN A 724 29.08 -7.67 -26.10
N VAL A 725 29.27 -6.35 -26.02
CA VAL A 725 28.30 -5.36 -26.50
C VAL A 725 28.87 -4.70 -27.75
N ARG A 726 28.10 -4.70 -28.84
CA ARG A 726 28.47 -4.06 -30.09
C ARG A 726 27.26 -3.38 -30.72
N SER A 727 27.40 -2.11 -31.10
CA SER A 727 26.32 -1.34 -31.74
C SER A 727 25.01 -1.42 -30.96
N ASP A 728 25.10 -1.29 -29.64
CA ASP A 728 23.96 -1.38 -28.69
C ASP A 728 23.26 -2.75 -28.64
N GLN A 729 23.87 -3.79 -29.21
CA GLN A 729 23.40 -5.17 -29.16
C GLN A 729 24.33 -6.05 -28.33
N ARG A 730 23.75 -6.84 -27.41
CA ARG A 730 24.49 -7.82 -26.59
C ARG A 730 24.61 -9.16 -27.30
N TRP A 731 25.84 -9.68 -27.32
CA TRP A 731 26.21 -10.98 -27.90
C TRP A 731 26.81 -11.87 -26.81
N LEU A 732 26.39 -13.13 -26.80
CA LEU A 732 26.81 -14.14 -25.84
C LEU A 732 27.67 -15.18 -26.54
N GLN A 733 28.83 -15.49 -25.95
CA GLN A 733 29.58 -16.71 -26.29
C GLN A 733 29.10 -17.83 -25.38
N LEU A 734 28.56 -18.88 -25.98
CA LEU A 734 27.99 -20.01 -25.27
C LEU A 734 28.84 -21.25 -25.49
N LYS A 735 29.03 -22.04 -24.45
CA LYS A 735 29.68 -23.36 -24.49
C LYS A 735 28.64 -24.46 -24.31
N VAL A 736 28.70 -25.49 -25.15
CA VAL A 736 27.85 -26.68 -25.03
C VAL A 736 28.34 -27.55 -23.88
N CYS A 737 27.51 -27.71 -22.84
CA CYS A 737 27.86 -28.48 -21.66
C CYS A 737 27.45 -29.95 -21.78
N SER A 738 26.21 -30.20 -22.20
CA SER A 738 25.69 -31.56 -22.41
C SER A 738 24.54 -31.55 -23.42
N LEU A 739 24.38 -32.67 -24.13
CA LEU A 739 23.27 -32.91 -25.06
C LEU A 739 22.19 -33.78 -24.39
N PRO A 740 20.92 -33.68 -24.80
CA PRO A 740 19.82 -34.48 -24.24
C PRO A 740 20.02 -35.99 -24.51
N THR A 741 19.76 -36.81 -23.50
CA THR A 741 20.04 -38.27 -23.54
C THR A 741 19.02 -39.06 -24.37
N ALA A 742 17.83 -38.51 -24.60
CA ALA A 742 16.76 -39.13 -25.38
C ALA A 742 16.56 -38.37 -26.70
N VAL A 743 17.20 -38.85 -27.76
CA VAL A 743 16.98 -38.34 -29.12
C VAL A 743 16.81 -39.54 -30.06
N ARG A 744 15.71 -39.56 -30.82
CA ARG A 744 15.44 -40.57 -31.86
C ARG A 744 16.59 -40.57 -32.88
N ALA A 745 16.90 -41.73 -33.44
CA ALA A 745 18.04 -41.95 -34.33
C ALA A 745 18.09 -41.02 -35.57
N THR A 746 16.99 -40.36 -35.91
CA THR A 746 16.88 -39.41 -37.04
C THR A 746 17.46 -38.02 -36.78
N ASP A 747 17.50 -37.55 -35.52
CA ASP A 747 18.01 -36.18 -35.24
C ASP A 747 19.52 -36.17 -34.94
N ARG A 748 20.14 -37.33 -34.71
CA ARG A 748 21.60 -37.47 -34.55
C ARG A 748 22.39 -37.16 -35.82
N ALA A 749 21.75 -37.21 -37.00
CA ALA A 749 22.42 -36.94 -38.27
C ALA A 749 22.61 -35.43 -38.56
N ASN A 750 21.86 -34.55 -37.87
CA ASN A 750 21.88 -33.09 -38.13
C ASN A 750 22.33 -32.24 -36.91
N ALA A 751 22.55 -32.83 -35.74
CA ALA A 751 23.10 -32.12 -34.58
C ALA A 751 24.64 -32.09 -34.66
N SER A 752 25.23 -30.95 -35.00
CA SER A 752 26.70 -30.84 -35.14
C SER A 752 27.42 -30.34 -33.88
N GLY A 753 26.70 -29.88 -32.85
CA GLY A 753 27.32 -29.40 -31.60
C GLY A 753 27.71 -30.54 -30.68
N GLN A 754 29.01 -30.69 -30.39
CA GLN A 754 29.53 -31.63 -29.41
C GLN A 754 29.73 -30.95 -28.04
N PRO A 755 29.61 -31.68 -26.91
CA PRO A 755 29.98 -31.14 -25.61
C PRO A 755 31.41 -30.59 -25.62
N GLY A 756 31.57 -29.30 -25.31
CA GLY A 756 32.83 -28.57 -25.38
C GLY A 756 32.89 -27.50 -26.48
N ASP A 757 32.04 -27.59 -27.51
CA ASP A 757 31.98 -26.60 -28.58
C ASP A 757 31.55 -25.23 -28.05
N THR A 758 32.05 -24.17 -28.68
CA THR A 758 31.69 -22.79 -28.35
C THR A 758 31.23 -22.03 -29.58
N GLY A 759 30.31 -21.08 -29.40
CA GLY A 759 29.88 -20.20 -30.46
C GLY A 759 29.09 -18.99 -29.95
N TRP A 760 28.86 -18.04 -30.83
CA TRP A 760 28.27 -16.73 -30.55
C TRP A 760 26.83 -16.65 -31.03
N ILE A 761 25.98 -15.99 -30.25
CA ILE A 761 24.60 -15.68 -30.60
C ILE A 761 24.18 -14.36 -29.95
N GLN A 762 23.28 -13.63 -30.60
CA GLN A 762 22.73 -12.41 -30.02
C GLN A 762 21.80 -12.77 -28.84
N GLU A 763 21.90 -12.03 -27.73
CA GLU A 763 21.14 -12.31 -26.51
C GLU A 763 19.63 -12.28 -26.78
N THR A 764 19.14 -11.30 -27.55
CA THR A 764 17.72 -11.20 -27.94
C THR A 764 17.21 -12.40 -28.75
N ALA A 765 18.09 -13.09 -29.48
CA ALA A 765 17.73 -14.26 -30.28
C ALA A 765 17.61 -15.53 -29.41
N ILE A 766 18.40 -15.64 -28.34
CA ILE A 766 18.41 -16.85 -27.50
C ILE A 766 17.61 -16.70 -26.21
N ALA A 767 17.53 -15.49 -25.63
CA ALA A 767 16.82 -15.20 -24.39
C ALA A 767 15.40 -15.77 -24.32
N PRO A 768 14.54 -15.68 -25.36
CA PRO A 768 13.22 -16.29 -25.30
C PRO A 768 13.27 -17.82 -25.34
N LEU A 769 14.33 -18.43 -25.86
CA LEU A 769 14.40 -19.87 -26.14
C LEU A 769 14.97 -20.71 -24.98
N VAL A 770 15.46 -20.04 -23.93
CA VAL A 770 16.17 -20.69 -22.81
C VAL A 770 15.58 -20.33 -21.45
N THR A 771 15.78 -21.22 -20.47
CA THR A 771 15.57 -20.91 -19.03
C THR A 771 16.92 -20.78 -18.35
N SER A 772 17.11 -19.71 -17.56
CA SER A 772 18.30 -19.45 -16.74
C SER A 772 18.18 -20.03 -15.33
N ASP A 773 19.29 -20.02 -14.58
CA ASP A 773 19.37 -20.34 -13.14
C ASP A 773 18.92 -21.75 -12.73
N ILE A 774 19.12 -22.70 -13.64
CA ILE A 774 18.75 -24.09 -13.42
C ILE A 774 19.78 -24.75 -12.50
N SER A 775 19.32 -25.30 -11.38
CA SER A 775 20.14 -26.15 -10.51
C SER A 775 20.39 -27.50 -11.17
N LEU A 776 21.59 -27.68 -11.73
CA LEU A 776 21.99 -28.88 -12.47
C LEU A 776 22.96 -29.74 -11.66
N THR A 777 22.78 -31.06 -11.70
CA THR A 777 23.71 -32.03 -11.10
C THR A 777 25.04 -32.08 -11.89
N PRO A 778 26.16 -32.52 -11.28
CA PRO A 778 27.43 -32.67 -11.99
C PRO A 778 27.35 -33.55 -13.25
N ALA A 779 26.52 -34.60 -13.24
CA ALA A 779 26.29 -35.45 -14.41
C ALA A 779 25.59 -34.70 -15.56
N GLN A 780 24.70 -33.74 -15.25
CA GLN A 780 24.00 -32.93 -16.25
C GLN A 780 24.86 -31.80 -16.81
N LEU A 781 25.92 -31.39 -16.10
CA LEU A 781 26.84 -30.33 -16.56
C LEU A 781 27.89 -30.83 -17.57
N GLY A 782 28.08 -32.15 -17.71
CA GLY A 782 28.95 -32.73 -18.74
C GLY A 782 30.31 -32.05 -18.88
N ALA A 783 30.61 -31.52 -20.07
CA ALA A 783 31.90 -30.88 -20.41
C ALA A 783 32.16 -29.52 -19.70
N CYS A 784 31.20 -29.04 -18.91
CA CYS A 784 31.31 -27.82 -18.09
C CYS A 784 31.50 -28.11 -16.58
N THR A 785 31.69 -29.38 -16.17
CA THR A 785 32.04 -29.68 -14.77
C THR A 785 33.43 -29.14 -14.42
N VAL A 786 33.53 -28.44 -13.29
CA VAL A 786 34.80 -27.95 -12.74
C VAL A 786 35.64 -29.14 -12.25
N LYS A 787 36.81 -29.39 -12.86
CA LYS A 787 37.76 -30.39 -12.36
C LYS A 787 38.34 -29.91 -11.03
N ARG A 788 38.11 -30.63 -9.93
CA ARG A 788 38.82 -30.41 -8.65
C ARG A 788 40.32 -30.61 -8.85
N GLN A 789 41.12 -29.58 -8.62
CA GLN A 789 42.56 -29.75 -8.39
C GLN A 789 42.76 -30.52 -7.08
N THR A 790 43.43 -31.67 -7.15
CA THR A 790 43.89 -32.41 -5.98
C THR A 790 44.93 -31.59 -5.21
N PRO A 791 44.76 -31.35 -3.90
CA PRO A 791 45.78 -30.66 -3.10
C PRO A 791 47.02 -31.54 -2.92
N ALA A 792 48.20 -30.93 -3.01
CA ALA A 792 49.48 -31.55 -2.70
C ALA A 792 49.57 -31.91 -1.20
N SER A 793 50.19 -33.06 -0.92
CA SER A 793 50.42 -33.59 0.44
C SER A 793 51.24 -32.62 1.31
N PRO A 794 51.02 -32.56 2.64
CA PRO A 794 51.80 -31.72 3.53
C PRO A 794 53.20 -32.31 3.74
N ILE A 795 54.20 -31.46 3.65
CA ILE A 795 55.58 -31.73 4.05
C ILE A 795 55.63 -31.77 5.58
N GLU A 796 56.07 -32.90 6.13
CA GLU A 796 56.54 -33.02 7.51
C GLU A 796 57.86 -32.25 7.66
N THR A 797 57.95 -31.40 8.67
CA THR A 797 59.24 -31.00 9.25
C THR A 797 59.13 -31.00 10.77
N ASN A 798 59.95 -31.87 11.37
CA ASN A 798 60.46 -31.79 12.74
C ASN A 798 61.16 -30.46 13.02
#